data_AF-A0A1V3RI11-F1
#
_entry.id   AF-A0A1V3RI11-F1
#
_cell.length_a   1.000
_cell.length_b   1.000
_cell.length_c   1.000
_cell.angle_alpha   90.00
_cell.angle_beta   90.00
_cell.angle_gamma   90.00
#
_symmetry.space_group_name_H-M   'P 1'
#
loop_
_entity.id
_entity.type
_entity.pdbx_description
1 polymer ?
#
loop_
_entity_poly.entity_id
_entity_poly.type
_entity_poly.pdbx_seq_one_letter_code
_entity_poly.pdbx_strand_id
1 'polypeptide(L)'
;MNSQKKIKTTCSYCGVGCGIVAGINPQSKVSVEGDPDHPVNAGMLCSKGMNLHYVVNDVSDRILYPEMRWSRSHPRERVSWDEGLDRAAAVFKSLIRKYGPNSVGFYISGQCLTEEYYIANKLTKGFLGTNNIDTNSRLCMSSAVVAYKKTFGEDAVPVSYEDIELADVFLIAGANPAWNHPILFRRLEKHKEKNPNVKVIVVDPRKTDSANFADIHLQIIPGTDIILYNAIGRRLIEIGLIDENFVKNHTENFQNYRKQVMETSLKEAAALCGITVEEIKEVSDLIGKSQGFISMWAMGLNQSSIGTDKNFSLLNLSLVTGKVGKPGNGPFSLTGQPNAMGGREVGGMANLLAVHKDLQNPQHRQDVADFWGVDQISPTPGFTATEMFDALASGEMKAVWIICTNPMVSLPNLGNVEKAFANAKFVVVQDISHRSDTVAYADLVLPAAGWLEKEGTMTNSERRISYLAKGINPPGEARPDVEILCDFAKRMGFRGFNFTNAEEIYEEYCAMTKGTNIDISYLNYDRLKNEGSIQWPVPDYRHPGTPRLFSDKKFFTPSQKAIFNIPAQIENTSEKISPQYPFILTTGRIRDQWHTMTKTGKVARLRTHYSHPVLEISQLDGYIYKIKDGDVVEVKSKNGVVRVRAKLSKSIRNGVVFLPMHWGKQLENDLNRANNLTFTRVDPQSKEPDFKYTTVSVTKYQKPKEKILVIGAGAAAFRFIQNYREHNDSDSIHVFSKEPHPFYNRVLLPEYVTEELTWEQLQKIKEAGLSKLKISLHTSLSIEKIDPENQKVWDSKGQEHSYDKLILATGSRAFVPKDAQLDLPGRFTMRSREDADKFKNYLDSTQLPAEVQHVVIVGGGLLGLELAAALQHTNVKVTIVQRASRLMERQLDLVSSKLLSLDVQERGIHIYFDNEVSTVFDDQSSKNLNITLKSGKIIQANAIVYAIGTQPNIKIARENGIVCSRGIKVNKHLQTNFPNIFAIGEIAEFENQLFGITSAAEEQAAILSNFILGDISSTYSGSVLMNILKFKDLELCSIGDIIIPENEEGYEEIVFTDLSRRYYKKCIVKDDLLIGAVLMGDKSEFAEFKSLIENKIELSEKRKSLLMGSSETRSIIGKLVCSCSRVGEGNIQEAIAGGCTEFSALCTQTGAGLGCGSCKTEVREILNQAKVKV
;
A
#
# COMPACT_ATOMS: atom_id res chain seq x y z
N MET A 1 33.69 -0.20 -14.27
CA MET A 1 32.92 -1.41 -13.90
C MET A 1 33.38 -1.84 -12.53
N ASN A 2 32.68 -1.44 -11.46
CA ASN A 2 32.98 -1.91 -10.10
C ASN A 2 32.38 -3.30 -9.92
N SER A 3 33.17 -4.30 -9.52
CA SER A 3 32.70 -5.68 -9.35
C SER A 3 31.66 -5.75 -8.22
N GLN A 4 30.39 -5.89 -8.56
CA GLN A 4 29.33 -6.22 -7.60
C GLN A 4 29.48 -7.68 -7.14
N LYS A 5 29.38 -7.94 -5.84
CA LYS A 5 29.27 -9.31 -5.32
C LYS A 5 27.90 -9.84 -5.70
N LYS A 6 27.83 -10.97 -6.39
CA LYS A 6 26.57 -11.66 -6.73
C LYS A 6 26.33 -12.83 -5.80
N ILE A 7 25.11 -12.96 -5.28
CA ILE A 7 24.70 -14.02 -4.37
C ILE A 7 23.40 -14.64 -4.87
N LYS A 8 23.34 -15.98 -4.97
CA LYS A 8 22.10 -16.71 -5.26
C LYS A 8 21.29 -16.90 -3.97
N THR A 9 19.99 -16.65 -4.06
CA THR A 9 19.03 -16.74 -2.93
C THR A 9 17.61 -16.95 -3.47
N THR A 10 16.60 -16.98 -2.60
CA THR A 10 15.21 -17.23 -2.97
C THR A 10 14.29 -16.11 -2.51
N CYS A 11 13.25 -15.82 -3.30
CA CYS A 11 12.22 -14.83 -2.98
C CYS A 11 11.46 -15.18 -1.69
N SER A 12 11.35 -14.21 -0.77
CA SER A 12 10.69 -14.38 0.53
C SER A 12 9.22 -13.94 0.56
N TYR A 13 8.47 -14.05 -0.55
CA TYR A 13 7.06 -13.66 -0.64
C TYR A 13 6.11 -14.85 -0.68
N CYS A 14 5.68 -15.32 -1.85
CA CYS A 14 4.73 -16.44 -1.93
C CYS A 14 5.43 -17.80 -1.83
N GLY A 15 4.67 -18.86 -1.58
CA GLY A 15 5.15 -20.24 -1.47
C GLY A 15 5.67 -20.88 -2.77
N VAL A 16 6.05 -20.09 -3.78
CA VAL A 16 6.61 -20.60 -5.04
C VAL A 16 8.11 -20.87 -4.93
N GLY A 17 8.86 -20.04 -4.22
CA GLY A 17 10.32 -20.20 -4.10
C GLY A 17 11.11 -19.84 -5.36
N CYS A 18 10.86 -18.66 -5.93
CA CYS A 18 11.59 -18.18 -7.11
C CYS A 18 13.05 -17.84 -6.78
N GLY A 19 14.02 -18.33 -7.56
CA GLY A 19 15.43 -18.00 -7.43
C GLY A 19 15.75 -16.58 -7.87
N ILE A 20 16.62 -15.92 -7.11
CA ILE A 20 17.07 -14.54 -7.28
C ILE A 20 18.59 -14.52 -7.25
N VAL A 21 19.19 -13.73 -8.14
CA VAL A 21 20.57 -13.27 -8.03
C VAL A 21 20.55 -11.86 -7.43
N ALA A 22 21.08 -11.72 -6.22
CA ALA A 22 21.23 -10.44 -5.54
C ALA A 22 22.61 -9.85 -5.84
N GLY A 23 22.66 -8.68 -6.46
CA GLY A 23 23.87 -7.90 -6.66
C GLY A 23 24.08 -6.94 -5.49
N ILE A 24 25.27 -6.95 -4.89
CA ILE A 24 25.61 -6.11 -3.75
C ILE A 24 26.78 -5.22 -4.15
N ASN A 25 26.58 -3.91 -4.07
CA ASN A 25 27.63 -2.93 -4.36
C ASN A 25 28.51 -2.65 -3.12
N PRO A 26 29.63 -1.92 -3.25
CA PRO A 26 30.49 -1.57 -2.11
C PRO A 26 29.79 -0.79 -0.99
N GLN A 27 28.69 -0.09 -1.30
CA GLN A 27 27.85 0.64 -0.35
C GLN A 27 26.74 -0.24 0.28
N SER A 28 26.81 -1.57 0.10
CA SER A 28 25.81 -2.54 0.58
C SER A 28 24.38 -2.32 0.03
N LYS A 29 24.21 -1.55 -1.04
CA LYS A 29 22.93 -1.45 -1.75
C LYS A 29 22.72 -2.72 -2.58
N VAL A 30 21.50 -3.22 -2.52
CA VAL A 30 21.07 -4.45 -3.19
C VAL A 30 20.40 -4.12 -4.52
N SER A 31 20.70 -4.90 -5.54
CA SER A 31 19.90 -5.04 -6.77
C SER A 31 19.44 -6.49 -6.91
N VAL A 32 18.34 -6.73 -7.60
CA VAL A 32 17.81 -8.10 -7.82
C VAL A 32 17.54 -8.37 -9.28
N GLU A 33 17.93 -9.56 -9.70
CA GLU A 33 17.64 -10.17 -10.99
C GLU A 33 17.13 -11.61 -10.76
N GLY A 34 16.32 -12.16 -11.66
CA GLY A 34 15.91 -13.56 -11.55
C GLY A 34 17.06 -14.49 -11.88
N ASP A 35 17.23 -15.58 -11.13
CA ASP A 35 18.25 -16.58 -11.43
C ASP A 35 17.83 -17.42 -12.65
N PRO A 36 18.52 -17.31 -13.81
CA PRO A 36 18.17 -18.06 -15.02
C PRO A 36 18.33 -19.57 -14.83
N ASP A 37 19.19 -20.01 -13.90
CA ASP A 37 19.48 -21.43 -13.67
C ASP A 37 18.53 -22.07 -12.65
N HIS A 38 17.71 -21.27 -11.95
CA HIS A 38 16.88 -21.80 -10.87
C HIS A 38 15.65 -22.55 -11.43
N PRO A 39 15.41 -23.82 -11.03
CA PRO A 39 14.45 -24.72 -11.70
C PRO A 39 12.98 -24.27 -11.58
N VAL A 40 12.67 -23.48 -10.55
CA VAL A 40 11.30 -23.03 -10.31
C VAL A 40 10.84 -21.97 -11.32
N ASN A 41 11.71 -20.99 -11.61
CA ASN A 41 11.32 -19.76 -12.31
C ASN A 41 12.15 -19.42 -13.54
N ALA A 42 13.30 -20.06 -13.76
CA ALA A 42 14.14 -19.87 -14.96
C ALA A 42 14.34 -18.38 -15.32
N GLY A 43 14.73 -17.57 -14.35
CA GLY A 43 14.95 -16.12 -14.50
C GLY A 43 13.70 -15.24 -14.41
N MET A 44 12.49 -15.79 -14.39
CA MET A 44 11.26 -14.99 -14.28
C MET A 44 11.03 -14.50 -12.84
N LEU A 45 10.60 -13.26 -12.69
CA LEU A 45 10.14 -12.69 -11.41
C LEU A 45 8.82 -11.93 -11.61
N CYS A 46 7.96 -11.95 -10.59
CA CYS A 46 6.75 -11.11 -10.57
C CYS A 46 7.06 -9.68 -10.09
N SER A 47 6.08 -8.77 -10.18
CA SER A 47 6.22 -7.38 -9.72
C SER A 47 6.79 -7.27 -8.31
N LYS A 48 6.32 -8.11 -7.37
CA LYS A 48 6.83 -8.14 -5.99
C LYS A 48 8.30 -8.57 -5.93
N GLY A 49 8.66 -9.65 -6.62
CA GLY A 49 10.03 -10.19 -6.64
C GLY A 49 11.05 -9.23 -7.26
N MET A 50 10.70 -8.60 -8.39
CA MET A 50 11.58 -7.62 -9.07
C MET A 50 11.86 -6.38 -8.23
N ASN A 51 10.92 -5.99 -7.36
CA ASN A 51 11.03 -4.79 -6.53
C ASN A 51 11.46 -5.10 -5.08
N LEU A 52 11.90 -6.33 -4.78
CA LEU A 52 12.30 -6.74 -3.42
C LEU A 52 13.52 -5.95 -2.91
N HIS A 53 14.42 -5.52 -3.80
CA HIS A 53 15.57 -4.70 -3.44
C HIS A 53 15.20 -3.36 -2.81
N TYR A 54 14.14 -2.68 -3.29
CA TYR A 54 13.65 -1.45 -2.65
C TYR A 54 13.19 -1.70 -1.21
N VAL A 55 12.66 -2.89 -0.93
CA VAL A 55 12.22 -3.24 0.43
C VAL A 55 13.39 -3.37 1.39
N VAL A 56 14.53 -3.87 0.92
CA VAL A 56 15.75 -4.05 1.72
C VAL A 56 16.52 -2.73 1.85
N ASN A 57 16.63 -1.97 0.75
CA ASN A 57 17.40 -0.73 0.71
C ASN A 57 16.74 0.42 1.47
N ASP A 58 15.41 0.44 1.58
CA ASP A 58 14.68 1.40 2.41
C ASP A 58 14.64 0.91 3.87
N VAL A 59 15.43 1.55 4.73
CA VAL A 59 15.50 1.27 6.17
C VAL A 59 14.74 2.27 7.04
N SER A 60 13.96 3.18 6.44
CA SER A 60 13.29 4.28 7.15
C SER A 60 12.30 3.82 8.22
N ASP A 61 11.73 2.63 8.05
CA ASP A 61 10.75 2.04 8.96
C ASP A 61 11.30 0.93 9.84
N ARG A 62 12.60 0.62 9.73
CA ARG A 62 13.21 -0.53 10.42
C ARG A 62 13.22 -0.32 11.94
N ILE A 63 12.98 -1.41 12.66
CA ILE A 63 13.24 -1.47 14.10
C ILE A 63 14.75 -1.72 14.25
N LEU A 64 15.45 -0.78 14.88
CA LEU A 64 16.92 -0.78 14.96
C LEU A 64 17.44 -1.25 16.31
N TYR A 65 16.66 -1.11 17.38
CA TYR A 65 17.07 -1.40 18.75
C TYR A 65 15.92 -2.07 19.50
N PRO A 66 16.20 -2.87 20.55
CA PRO A 66 15.16 -3.30 21.47
C PRO A 66 14.47 -2.10 22.10
N GLU A 67 13.15 -2.18 22.24
CA GLU A 67 12.34 -1.13 22.84
C GLU A 67 11.37 -1.72 23.86
N MET A 68 11.21 -1.10 25.01
CA MET A 68 10.40 -1.66 26.10
C MET A 68 9.54 -0.59 26.78
N ARG A 69 8.36 -1.01 27.25
CA ARG A 69 7.54 -0.25 28.19
C ARG A 69 7.75 -0.78 29.61
N TRP A 70 8.09 0.10 30.54
CA TRP A 70 8.16 -0.25 31.96
C TRP A 70 6.78 -0.51 32.58
N SER A 71 5.76 0.16 32.04
CA SER A 71 4.35 0.05 32.38
C SER A 71 3.54 0.36 31.12
N ARG A 72 2.31 -0.17 31.01
CA ARG A 72 1.39 0.13 29.90
C ARG A 72 1.05 1.61 29.75
N SER A 73 1.12 2.37 30.84
CA SER A 73 0.92 3.83 30.82
C SER A 73 2.18 4.62 30.42
N HIS A 74 3.34 3.98 30.36
CA HIS A 74 4.59 4.64 30.00
C HIS A 74 4.84 4.59 28.49
N PRO A 75 5.56 5.59 27.93
CA PRO A 75 6.06 5.50 26.56
C PRO A 75 6.99 4.29 26.43
N ARG A 76 7.18 3.84 25.19
CA ARG A 76 8.18 2.84 24.86
C ARG A 76 9.54 3.53 24.69
N GLU A 77 10.57 2.96 25.28
CA GLU A 77 11.91 3.53 25.28
C GLU A 77 12.93 2.50 24.76
N ARG A 78 14.01 2.97 24.13
CA ARG A 78 15.13 2.10 23.74
C ARG A 78 15.75 1.48 24.99
N VAL A 79 16.03 0.18 24.93
CA VAL A 79 16.75 -0.57 25.98
C VAL A 79 17.85 -1.43 25.36
N SER A 80 18.75 -1.94 26.20
CA SER A 80 19.73 -2.93 25.74
C SER A 80 19.08 -4.29 25.47
N TRP A 81 19.75 -5.12 24.66
CA TRP A 81 19.35 -6.51 24.46
C TRP A 81 19.30 -7.31 25.76
N ASP A 82 20.26 -7.07 26.66
CA ASP A 82 20.33 -7.75 27.95
C ASP A 82 19.11 -7.42 28.82
N GLU A 83 18.80 -6.13 28.99
CA GLU A 83 17.63 -5.69 29.76
C GLU A 83 16.32 -6.23 29.19
N GLY A 84 16.16 -6.18 27.87
CA GLY A 84 14.96 -6.65 27.19
C GLY A 84 14.73 -8.15 27.37
N LEU A 85 15.77 -8.96 27.11
CA LEU A 85 15.66 -10.43 27.19
C LEU A 85 15.67 -10.95 28.63
N ASP A 86 16.38 -10.30 29.56
CA ASP A 86 16.27 -10.62 30.99
C ASP A 86 14.86 -10.35 31.51
N ARG A 87 14.27 -9.23 31.09
CA ARG A 87 12.87 -8.93 31.44
C ARG A 87 11.93 -9.98 30.88
N ALA A 88 12.07 -10.33 29.59
CA ALA A 88 11.23 -11.35 28.97
C ALA A 88 11.35 -12.69 29.70
N ALA A 89 12.58 -13.17 29.97
CA ALA A 89 12.82 -14.43 30.66
C ALA A 89 12.27 -14.40 32.10
N ALA A 90 12.46 -13.30 32.84
CA ALA A 90 11.94 -13.15 34.19
C ALA A 90 10.39 -13.18 34.22
N VAL A 91 9.74 -12.48 33.29
CA VAL A 91 8.27 -12.46 33.18
C VAL A 91 7.73 -13.84 32.80
N PHE A 92 8.32 -14.50 31.80
CA PHE A 92 7.90 -15.86 31.40
C PHE A 92 8.07 -16.85 32.56
N LYS A 93 9.22 -16.87 33.25
CA LYS A 93 9.42 -17.71 34.46
C LYS A 93 8.37 -17.45 35.52
N SER A 94 8.07 -16.18 35.80
CA SER A 94 7.08 -15.80 36.80
C SER A 94 5.68 -16.26 36.43
N LEU A 95 5.27 -16.09 35.17
CA LEU A 95 3.96 -16.50 34.68
C LEU A 95 3.81 -18.02 34.70
N ILE A 96 4.80 -18.75 34.18
CA ILE A 96 4.82 -20.22 34.18
C ILE A 96 4.77 -20.77 35.61
N ARG A 97 5.56 -20.21 36.53
CA ARG A 97 5.54 -20.62 37.95
C ARG A 97 4.17 -20.41 38.60
N LYS A 98 3.50 -19.30 38.29
CA LYS A 98 2.25 -18.91 38.95
C LYS A 98 0.99 -19.53 38.31
N TYR A 99 0.98 -19.71 37.00
CA TYR A 99 -0.20 -20.07 36.21
C TYR A 99 -0.02 -21.35 35.37
N GLY A 100 1.15 -21.98 35.44
CA GLY A 100 1.50 -23.15 34.63
C GLY A 100 2.01 -22.80 33.23
N PRO A 101 2.55 -23.79 32.50
CA PRO A 101 3.21 -23.57 31.21
C PRO A 101 2.26 -23.06 30.11
N ASN A 102 0.97 -23.43 30.16
CA ASN A 102 -0.03 -22.95 29.20
C ASN A 102 -0.41 -21.45 29.36
N SER A 103 0.19 -20.75 30.32
CA SER A 103 0.00 -19.31 30.50
C SER A 103 0.80 -18.46 29.51
N VAL A 104 1.69 -19.06 28.72
CA VAL A 104 2.49 -18.38 27.70
C VAL A 104 2.34 -19.07 26.34
N GLY A 105 2.62 -18.36 25.25
CA GLY A 105 2.60 -18.95 23.92
C GLY A 105 3.29 -18.12 22.84
N PHE A 106 3.52 -18.74 21.69
CA PHE A 106 4.18 -18.17 20.52
C PHE A 106 3.22 -18.16 19.33
N TYR A 107 3.02 -16.99 18.73
CA TYR A 107 2.30 -16.87 17.46
C TYR A 107 3.25 -16.38 16.37
N ILE A 108 3.66 -17.30 15.50
CA ILE A 108 4.74 -17.08 14.53
C ILE A 108 4.22 -17.13 13.08
N SER A 109 5.12 -17.06 12.09
CA SER A 109 4.74 -16.92 10.68
C SER A 109 5.39 -17.96 9.77
N GLY A 110 4.69 -18.34 8.69
CA GLY A 110 5.26 -19.03 7.52
C GLY A 110 6.32 -18.21 6.75
N GLN A 111 6.76 -17.09 7.30
CA GLN A 111 7.88 -16.27 6.81
C GLN A 111 9.19 -16.59 7.55
N CYS A 112 9.13 -17.29 8.68
CA CYS A 112 10.32 -17.72 9.40
C CYS A 112 11.09 -18.76 8.56
N LEU A 113 12.40 -18.78 8.71
CA LEU A 113 13.28 -19.82 8.16
C LEU A 113 13.04 -21.14 8.91
N THR A 114 13.38 -22.26 8.30
CA THR A 114 13.12 -23.59 8.88
C THR A 114 13.82 -23.77 10.22
N GLU A 115 15.01 -23.20 10.37
CA GLU A 115 15.82 -23.20 11.59
C GLU A 115 15.13 -22.41 12.72
N GLU A 116 14.57 -21.24 12.40
CA GLU A 116 13.83 -20.39 13.35
C GLU A 116 12.58 -21.09 13.85
N TYR A 117 11.88 -21.71 12.90
CA TYR A 117 10.72 -22.55 13.13
C TYR A 117 11.02 -23.73 14.06
N TYR A 118 12.14 -24.41 13.79
CA TYR A 118 12.60 -25.55 14.57
C TYR A 118 12.93 -25.14 16.01
N ILE A 119 13.72 -24.08 16.20
CA ILE A 119 14.07 -23.58 17.54
C ILE A 119 12.83 -23.11 18.31
N ALA A 120 11.91 -22.38 17.67
CA ALA A 120 10.68 -21.95 18.32
C ALA A 120 9.84 -23.14 18.79
N ASN A 121 9.72 -24.19 17.97
CA ASN A 121 8.99 -25.41 18.33
C ASN A 121 9.69 -26.19 19.45
N LYS A 122 11.01 -26.42 19.34
CA LYS A 122 11.85 -27.10 20.34
C LYS A 122 11.74 -26.39 21.70
N LEU A 123 11.91 -25.08 21.72
CA LEU A 123 11.78 -24.24 22.91
C LEU A 123 10.38 -24.37 23.54
N THR A 124 9.32 -24.23 22.74
CA THR A 124 7.96 -24.18 23.26
C THR A 124 7.51 -25.54 23.81
N LYS A 125 7.61 -26.59 23.00
CA LYS A 125 7.10 -27.92 23.36
C LYS A 125 8.01 -28.68 24.29
N GLY A 126 9.32 -28.63 24.03
CA GLY A 126 10.31 -29.37 24.79
C GLY A 126 10.63 -28.73 26.14
N PHE A 127 10.85 -27.42 26.18
CA PHE A 127 11.47 -26.76 27.35
C PHE A 127 10.51 -25.90 28.16
N LEU A 128 9.61 -25.16 27.51
CA LEU A 128 8.55 -24.44 28.23
C LEU A 128 7.44 -25.40 28.71
N GLY A 129 7.36 -26.60 28.13
CA GLY A 129 6.40 -27.63 28.52
C GLY A 129 4.96 -27.32 28.09
N THR A 130 4.77 -26.51 27.05
CA THR A 130 3.44 -26.20 26.48
C THR A 130 3.42 -26.42 24.97
N ASN A 131 2.28 -26.83 24.44
CA ASN A 131 2.06 -26.92 23.00
C ASN A 131 1.50 -25.61 22.41
N ASN A 132 1.49 -24.51 23.17
CA ASN A 132 1.01 -23.18 22.76
C ASN A 132 1.97 -22.49 21.78
N ILE A 133 2.14 -23.08 20.60
CA ILE A 133 2.77 -22.48 19.43
C ILE A 133 1.86 -22.70 18.23
N ASP A 134 1.47 -21.64 17.54
CA ASP A 134 0.76 -21.76 16.27
C ASP A 134 1.20 -20.67 15.31
N THR A 135 0.81 -20.80 14.05
CA THR A 135 1.24 -19.89 13.00
C THR A 135 0.09 -19.34 12.19
N ASN A 136 0.33 -18.26 11.46
CA ASN A 136 -0.59 -17.83 10.40
C ASN A 136 -0.80 -18.88 9.27
N SER A 137 0.00 -19.96 9.20
CA SER A 137 -0.29 -21.10 8.32
C SER A 137 -1.59 -21.81 8.72
N ARG A 138 -1.99 -21.74 10.00
CA ARG A 138 -3.33 -22.14 10.48
C ARG A 138 -4.43 -21.44 9.69
N LEU A 139 -4.23 -20.16 9.42
CA LEU A 139 -5.21 -19.31 8.73
C LEU A 139 -5.22 -19.55 7.21
N CYS A 140 -4.40 -20.46 6.67
CA CYS A 140 -4.08 -20.50 5.25
C CYS A 140 -4.22 -21.91 4.63
N MET A 141 -3.62 -22.93 5.23
CA MET A 141 -3.46 -24.24 4.58
C MET A 141 -3.92 -25.41 5.46
N SER A 142 -4.36 -25.16 6.69
CA SER A 142 -4.59 -26.23 7.66
C SER A 142 -5.66 -27.23 7.20
N SER A 143 -6.68 -26.80 6.47
CA SER A 143 -7.68 -27.68 5.86
C SER A 143 -7.08 -28.63 4.82
N ALA A 144 -6.18 -28.13 3.97
CA ALA A 144 -5.46 -28.94 2.98
C ALA A 144 -4.52 -29.95 3.65
N VAL A 145 -3.83 -29.54 4.73
CA VAL A 145 -2.94 -30.39 5.52
C VAL A 145 -3.70 -31.58 6.12
N VAL A 146 -4.86 -31.30 6.76
CA VAL A 146 -5.71 -32.38 7.30
C VAL A 146 -6.18 -33.30 6.18
N ALA A 147 -6.55 -32.73 5.03
CA ALA A 147 -7.01 -33.53 3.90
C ALA A 147 -5.92 -34.46 3.35
N TYR A 148 -4.70 -33.95 3.12
CA TYR A 148 -3.55 -34.77 2.71
C TYR A 148 -3.25 -35.85 3.75
N LYS A 149 -3.16 -35.49 5.05
CA LYS A 149 -2.88 -36.46 6.12
C LYS A 149 -3.90 -37.60 6.16
N LYS A 150 -5.19 -37.29 6.02
CA LYS A 150 -6.26 -38.28 6.03
C LYS A 150 -6.35 -39.10 4.75
N THR A 151 -5.89 -38.57 3.61
CA THR A 151 -6.02 -39.23 2.31
C THR A 151 -4.79 -40.07 1.96
N PHE A 152 -3.60 -39.52 2.23
CA PHE A 152 -2.31 -40.10 1.87
C PHE A 152 -1.48 -40.56 3.08
N GLY A 153 -1.94 -40.31 4.31
CA GLY A 153 -1.28 -40.73 5.56
C GLY A 153 -0.50 -39.61 6.25
N GLU A 154 0.05 -38.68 5.47
CA GLU A 154 0.81 -37.51 5.95
C GLU A 154 0.53 -36.26 5.11
N ASP A 155 1.05 -35.10 5.54
CA ASP A 155 1.05 -33.86 4.75
C ASP A 155 2.06 -33.95 3.59
N ALA A 156 1.77 -34.84 2.64
CA ALA A 156 2.64 -35.20 1.54
C ALA A 156 2.04 -34.71 0.22
N VAL A 157 2.48 -33.55 -0.25
CA VAL A 157 2.09 -33.02 -1.57
C VAL A 157 2.65 -33.97 -2.65
N PRO A 158 1.84 -34.53 -3.56
CA PRO A 158 2.32 -35.58 -4.48
C PRO A 158 3.07 -35.05 -5.71
N VAL A 159 2.83 -33.79 -6.10
CA VAL A 159 3.25 -33.23 -7.40
C VAL A 159 4.60 -32.52 -7.37
N SER A 160 5.18 -32.28 -8.55
CA SER A 160 6.21 -31.28 -8.83
C SER A 160 5.65 -30.18 -9.74
N TYR A 161 6.29 -29.00 -9.77
CA TYR A 161 5.99 -27.95 -10.72
C TYR A 161 6.20 -28.39 -12.18
N GLU A 162 7.11 -29.33 -12.44
CA GLU A 162 7.28 -29.94 -13.78
C GLU A 162 6.01 -30.64 -14.30
N ASP A 163 5.09 -31.01 -13.41
CA ASP A 163 3.83 -31.62 -13.82
C ASP A 163 2.93 -30.63 -14.57
N ILE A 164 3.13 -29.31 -14.39
CA ILE A 164 2.40 -28.28 -15.14
C ILE A 164 2.67 -28.42 -16.64
N GLU A 165 3.88 -28.74 -17.05
CA GLU A 165 4.22 -28.91 -18.47
C GLU A 165 3.79 -30.28 -19.05
N LEU A 166 3.24 -31.16 -18.22
CA LEU A 166 2.84 -32.52 -18.61
C LEU A 166 1.32 -32.74 -18.59
N ALA A 167 0.56 -31.88 -17.90
CA ALA A 167 -0.88 -32.01 -17.77
C ALA A 167 -1.63 -31.44 -18.98
N ASP A 168 -2.80 -32.01 -19.30
CA ASP A 168 -3.69 -31.53 -20.37
C ASP A 168 -5.00 -30.93 -19.83
N VAL A 169 -5.35 -31.17 -18.56
CA VAL A 169 -6.51 -30.57 -17.90
C VAL A 169 -6.12 -30.01 -16.52
N PHE A 170 -6.49 -28.75 -16.29
CA PHE A 170 -6.29 -28.04 -15.03
C PHE A 170 -7.63 -27.64 -14.43
N LEU A 171 -7.84 -27.97 -13.15
CA LEU A 171 -8.96 -27.48 -12.35
C LEU A 171 -8.43 -26.54 -11.26
N ILE A 172 -8.59 -25.24 -11.45
CA ILE A 172 -8.20 -24.20 -10.49
C ILE A 172 -9.41 -23.90 -9.58
N ALA A 173 -9.36 -24.36 -8.33
CA ALA A 173 -10.45 -24.33 -7.38
C ALA A 173 -10.22 -23.28 -6.28
N GLY A 174 -11.06 -22.25 -6.21
CA GLY A 174 -11.00 -21.24 -5.15
C GLY A 174 -9.63 -20.53 -5.06
N ALA A 175 -8.99 -20.30 -6.22
CA ALA A 175 -7.65 -19.76 -6.31
C ALA A 175 -7.50 -18.78 -7.48
N ASN A 176 -6.62 -17.79 -7.31
CA ASN A 176 -6.22 -16.85 -8.37
C ASN A 176 -4.69 -16.86 -8.56
N PRO A 177 -4.12 -17.95 -9.10
CA PRO A 177 -2.68 -18.09 -9.30
C PRO A 177 -2.10 -16.99 -10.20
N ALA A 178 -2.86 -16.39 -11.12
CA ALA A 178 -2.42 -15.26 -11.94
C ALA A 178 -1.85 -14.09 -11.12
N TRP A 179 -2.38 -13.85 -9.92
CA TRP A 179 -1.92 -12.79 -9.01
C TRP A 179 -1.13 -13.31 -7.81
N ASN A 180 -1.56 -14.44 -7.25
CA ASN A 180 -1.02 -14.95 -5.98
C ASN A 180 0.22 -15.83 -6.20
N HIS A 181 0.31 -16.51 -7.35
CA HIS A 181 1.41 -17.40 -7.72
C HIS A 181 1.84 -17.17 -9.18
N PRO A 182 2.20 -15.93 -9.58
CA PRO A 182 2.25 -15.57 -11.01
C PRO A 182 3.21 -16.42 -11.82
N ILE A 183 4.33 -16.87 -11.24
CA ILE A 183 5.30 -17.71 -11.94
C ILE A 183 4.72 -19.08 -12.30
N LEU A 184 3.96 -19.71 -11.40
CA LEU A 184 3.27 -20.97 -11.72
C LEU A 184 2.21 -20.76 -12.80
N PHE A 185 1.50 -19.64 -12.74
CA PHE A 185 0.51 -19.31 -13.77
C PHE A 185 1.16 -19.03 -15.14
N ARG A 186 2.32 -18.36 -15.18
CA ARG A 186 3.07 -18.10 -16.42
C ARG A 186 3.59 -19.38 -17.06
N ARG A 187 3.95 -20.38 -16.25
CA ARG A 187 4.26 -21.73 -16.73
C ARG A 187 3.05 -22.40 -17.38
N LEU A 188 1.88 -22.34 -16.74
CA LEU A 188 0.63 -22.83 -17.31
C LEU A 188 0.25 -22.10 -18.61
N GLU A 189 0.35 -20.77 -18.66
CA GLU A 189 0.07 -19.98 -19.86
C GLU A 189 0.98 -20.40 -21.02
N LYS A 190 2.29 -20.49 -20.77
CA LYS A 190 3.27 -20.94 -21.78
C LYS A 190 3.03 -22.39 -22.22
N HIS A 191 2.59 -23.25 -21.31
CA HIS A 191 2.24 -24.62 -21.63
C HIS A 191 1.01 -24.70 -22.55
N LYS A 192 -0.07 -23.97 -22.22
CA LYS A 192 -1.28 -23.88 -23.05
C LYS A 192 -1.02 -23.21 -24.40
N GLU A 193 -0.18 -22.19 -24.44
CA GLU A 193 0.24 -21.54 -25.70
C GLU A 193 0.94 -22.53 -26.64
N LYS A 194 1.83 -23.37 -26.10
CA LYS A 194 2.49 -24.44 -26.86
C LYS A 194 1.57 -25.61 -27.20
N ASN A 195 0.56 -25.86 -26.37
CA ASN A 195 -0.36 -26.99 -26.48
C ASN A 195 -1.82 -26.48 -26.42
N PRO A 196 -2.38 -25.99 -27.54
CA PRO A 196 -3.71 -25.34 -27.55
C PRO A 196 -4.87 -26.22 -27.05
N ASN A 197 -4.68 -27.54 -27.04
CA ASN A 197 -5.66 -28.50 -26.54
C ASN A 197 -5.75 -28.56 -25.00
N VAL A 198 -4.76 -28.01 -24.29
CA VAL A 198 -4.79 -27.93 -22.82
C VAL A 198 -6.02 -27.16 -22.37
N LYS A 199 -6.78 -27.71 -21.43
CA LYS A 199 -7.99 -27.12 -20.87
C LYS A 199 -7.79 -26.61 -19.45
N VAL A 200 -8.26 -25.40 -19.20
CA VAL A 200 -8.20 -24.73 -17.91
C VAL A 200 -9.62 -24.42 -17.45
N ILE A 201 -9.98 -24.99 -16.31
CA ILE A 201 -11.27 -24.81 -15.65
C ILE A 201 -11.01 -24.02 -14.37
N VAL A 202 -11.77 -22.95 -14.14
CA VAL A 202 -11.68 -22.15 -12.92
C VAL A 202 -13.02 -22.17 -12.18
N VAL A 203 -12.98 -22.52 -10.89
CA VAL A 203 -14.13 -22.46 -9.97
C VAL A 203 -13.88 -21.31 -9.00
N ASP A 204 -14.56 -20.19 -9.20
CA ASP A 204 -14.44 -19.00 -8.35
C ASP A 204 -15.71 -18.13 -8.49
N PRO A 205 -16.36 -17.67 -7.40
CA PRO A 205 -17.51 -16.76 -7.48
C PRO A 205 -17.16 -15.41 -8.12
N ARG A 206 -15.87 -15.04 -8.16
CA ARG A 206 -15.36 -13.84 -8.83
C ARG A 206 -14.68 -14.24 -10.15
N LYS A 207 -14.98 -13.51 -11.22
CA LYS A 207 -14.27 -13.59 -12.50
C LYS A 207 -12.90 -12.91 -12.38
N THR A 208 -11.96 -13.63 -11.78
CA THR A 208 -10.56 -13.22 -11.60
C THR A 208 -9.80 -13.27 -12.92
N ASP A 209 -8.55 -12.78 -12.95
CA ASP A 209 -7.66 -12.91 -14.12
C ASP A 209 -7.43 -14.37 -14.51
N SER A 210 -7.33 -15.27 -13.51
CA SER A 210 -7.28 -16.71 -13.77
C SER A 210 -8.56 -17.19 -14.46
N ALA A 211 -9.73 -16.73 -14.01
CA ALA A 211 -11.03 -17.06 -14.62
C ALA A 211 -11.22 -16.44 -16.02
N ASN A 212 -10.67 -15.24 -16.27
CA ASN A 212 -10.70 -14.61 -17.59
C ASN A 212 -9.85 -15.36 -18.62
N PHE A 213 -8.80 -16.04 -18.18
CA PHE A 213 -7.94 -16.88 -19.02
C PHE A 213 -8.53 -18.28 -19.27
N ALA A 214 -9.40 -18.76 -18.38
CA ALA A 214 -9.93 -20.12 -18.41
C ALA A 214 -10.78 -20.40 -19.65
N ASP A 215 -10.78 -21.65 -20.11
CA ASP A 215 -11.73 -22.13 -21.12
C ASP A 215 -13.14 -22.20 -20.53
N ILE A 216 -13.24 -22.61 -19.25
CA ILE A 216 -14.50 -22.73 -18.51
C ILE A 216 -14.35 -22.03 -17.16
N HIS A 217 -15.26 -21.10 -16.88
CA HIS A 217 -15.37 -20.44 -15.58
C HIS A 217 -16.69 -20.83 -14.91
N LEU A 218 -16.61 -21.64 -13.85
CA LEU A 218 -17.75 -21.98 -13.00
C LEU A 218 -17.90 -20.93 -11.89
N GLN A 219 -18.81 -19.98 -12.10
CA GLN A 219 -19.08 -18.90 -11.15
C GLN A 219 -20.06 -19.35 -10.05
N ILE A 220 -19.64 -20.32 -9.22
CA ILE A 220 -20.51 -20.94 -8.21
C ILE A 220 -20.99 -19.97 -7.12
N ILE A 221 -22.07 -20.35 -6.43
CA ILE A 221 -22.48 -19.74 -5.16
C ILE A 221 -21.42 -20.10 -4.08
N PRO A 222 -20.88 -19.14 -3.33
CA PRO A 222 -19.88 -19.44 -2.29
C PRO A 222 -20.38 -20.51 -1.31
N GLY A 223 -19.55 -21.52 -1.04
CA GLY A 223 -19.87 -22.59 -0.09
C GLY A 223 -20.45 -23.86 -0.70
N THR A 224 -20.70 -23.91 -2.01
CA THR A 224 -21.28 -25.09 -2.67
C THR A 224 -20.24 -26.00 -3.34
N ASP A 225 -18.96 -25.87 -2.94
CA ASP A 225 -17.83 -26.56 -3.55
C ASP A 225 -17.97 -28.09 -3.50
N ILE A 226 -18.40 -28.65 -2.35
CA ILE A 226 -18.58 -30.10 -2.15
C ILE A 226 -19.67 -30.64 -3.07
N ILE A 227 -20.76 -29.90 -3.22
CA ILE A 227 -21.88 -30.27 -4.09
C ILE A 227 -21.40 -30.36 -5.55
N LEU A 228 -20.61 -29.38 -6.01
CA LEU A 228 -20.04 -29.38 -7.35
C LEU A 228 -19.14 -30.61 -7.57
N TYR A 229 -18.18 -30.86 -6.68
CA TYR A 229 -17.22 -31.95 -6.86
C TYR A 229 -17.88 -33.33 -6.72
N ASN A 230 -18.89 -33.47 -5.85
CA ASN A 230 -19.69 -34.68 -5.78
C ASN A 230 -20.51 -34.91 -7.05
N ALA A 231 -21.08 -33.86 -7.65
CA ALA A 231 -21.79 -33.97 -8.93
C ALA A 231 -20.87 -34.39 -10.08
N ILE A 232 -19.64 -33.87 -10.12
CA ILE A 232 -18.61 -34.30 -11.07
C ILE A 232 -18.26 -35.78 -10.84
N GLY A 233 -18.00 -36.16 -9.58
CA GLY A 233 -17.71 -37.55 -9.20
C GLY A 233 -18.83 -38.53 -9.58
N ARG A 234 -20.08 -38.16 -9.32
CA ARG A 234 -21.28 -38.90 -9.74
C ARG A 234 -21.26 -39.15 -11.23
N ARG A 235 -21.12 -38.07 -12.02
CA ARG A 235 -21.16 -38.12 -13.47
C ARG A 235 -20.06 -39.02 -14.02
N LEU A 236 -18.83 -38.92 -13.50
CA LEU A 236 -17.70 -39.79 -13.87
C LEU A 236 -18.00 -41.28 -13.65
N ILE A 237 -18.65 -41.62 -12.52
CA ILE A 237 -19.08 -42.99 -12.23
C ILE A 237 -20.18 -43.45 -13.20
N GLU A 238 -21.19 -42.61 -13.47
CA GLU A 238 -22.32 -42.96 -14.35
C GLU A 238 -21.89 -43.24 -15.80
N ILE A 239 -20.80 -42.64 -16.27
CA ILE A 239 -20.27 -42.87 -17.64
C ILE A 239 -19.08 -43.80 -17.72
N GLY A 240 -18.65 -44.38 -16.60
CA GLY A 240 -17.52 -45.32 -16.58
C GLY A 240 -16.18 -44.69 -16.94
N LEU A 241 -15.96 -43.39 -16.64
CA LEU A 241 -14.66 -42.72 -16.79
C LEU A 241 -13.85 -42.73 -15.48
N ILE A 242 -14.01 -43.77 -14.67
CA ILE A 242 -13.25 -43.99 -13.44
C ILE A 242 -12.09 -44.97 -13.70
N ASP A 243 -10.98 -44.85 -12.97
CA ASP A 243 -9.89 -45.83 -13.02
C ASP A 243 -10.21 -46.99 -12.07
N GLU A 244 -11.03 -47.94 -12.52
CA GLU A 244 -11.49 -49.07 -11.70
C GLU A 244 -10.34 -49.89 -11.12
N ASN A 245 -9.24 -50.04 -11.87
CA ASN A 245 -8.08 -50.80 -11.44
C ASN A 245 -7.34 -50.08 -10.31
N PHE A 246 -7.15 -48.76 -10.43
CA PHE A 246 -6.57 -47.95 -9.36
C PHE A 246 -7.46 -47.96 -8.11
N VAL A 247 -8.76 -47.70 -8.28
CA VAL A 247 -9.73 -47.68 -7.18
C VAL A 247 -9.73 -49.01 -6.42
N LYS A 248 -9.79 -50.14 -7.13
CA LYS A 248 -9.83 -51.47 -6.49
C LYS A 248 -8.53 -51.82 -5.74
N ASN A 249 -7.37 -51.50 -6.31
CA ASN A 249 -6.10 -52.03 -5.82
C ASN A 249 -5.35 -51.07 -4.90
N HIS A 250 -5.50 -49.77 -5.08
CA HIS A 250 -4.69 -48.74 -4.42
C HIS A 250 -5.51 -47.77 -3.58
N THR A 251 -6.82 -47.98 -3.44
CA THR A 251 -7.67 -47.17 -2.58
C THR A 251 -8.52 -48.00 -1.62
N GLU A 252 -9.09 -47.34 -0.63
CA GLU A 252 -10.09 -47.87 0.28
C GLU A 252 -11.28 -46.92 0.43
N ASN A 253 -12.40 -47.42 0.97
CA ASN A 253 -13.62 -46.66 1.26
C ASN A 253 -14.41 -46.11 0.04
N PHE A 254 -14.11 -46.57 -1.18
CA PHE A 254 -14.81 -46.14 -2.40
C PHE A 254 -16.34 -46.35 -2.38
N GLN A 255 -16.85 -47.42 -1.75
CA GLN A 255 -18.29 -47.69 -1.74
C GLN A 255 -19.09 -46.62 -0.99
N ASN A 256 -18.54 -46.07 0.10
CA ASN A 256 -19.18 -44.97 0.82
C ASN A 256 -19.12 -43.67 0.02
N TYR A 257 -18.03 -43.43 -0.71
CA TYR A 257 -17.93 -42.31 -1.65
C TYR A 257 -18.97 -42.42 -2.75
N ARG A 258 -19.06 -43.58 -3.41
CA ARG A 258 -20.07 -43.86 -4.44
C ARG A 258 -21.48 -43.65 -3.90
N LYS A 259 -21.78 -44.09 -2.67
CA LYS A 259 -23.08 -43.87 -2.03
C LYS A 259 -23.37 -42.37 -1.91
N GLN A 260 -22.46 -41.59 -1.33
CA GLN A 260 -22.65 -40.16 -1.10
C GLN A 260 -22.84 -39.37 -2.40
N VAL A 261 -22.01 -39.58 -3.42
CA VAL A 261 -22.14 -38.81 -4.68
C VAL A 261 -23.42 -39.12 -5.45
N MET A 262 -24.03 -40.29 -5.21
CA MET A 262 -25.29 -40.68 -5.84
C MET A 262 -26.53 -40.09 -5.15
N GLU A 263 -26.39 -39.42 -4.00
CA GLU A 263 -27.52 -38.86 -3.23
C GLU A 263 -28.12 -37.61 -3.88
N THR A 264 -27.32 -36.78 -4.54
CA THR A 264 -27.78 -35.55 -5.21
C THR A 264 -27.78 -35.75 -6.73
N SER A 265 -28.87 -35.38 -7.40
CA SER A 265 -28.93 -35.41 -8.86
C SER A 265 -28.13 -34.25 -9.49
N LEU A 266 -27.71 -34.39 -10.76
CA LEU A 266 -27.02 -33.30 -11.45
C LEU A 266 -27.87 -32.02 -11.56
N LYS A 267 -29.19 -32.17 -11.70
CA LYS A 267 -30.14 -31.04 -11.78
C LYS A 267 -30.21 -30.28 -10.45
N GLU A 268 -30.30 -30.98 -9.33
CA GLU A 268 -30.29 -30.38 -8.00
C GLU A 268 -28.94 -29.73 -7.70
N ALA A 269 -27.83 -30.41 -8.01
CA ALA A 269 -26.49 -29.89 -7.80
C ALA A 269 -26.23 -28.59 -8.61
N ALA A 270 -26.63 -28.55 -9.87
CA ALA A 270 -26.54 -27.36 -10.72
C ALA A 270 -27.32 -26.18 -10.13
N ALA A 271 -28.57 -26.42 -9.69
CA ALA A 271 -29.39 -25.41 -9.05
C ALA A 271 -28.78 -24.87 -7.75
N LEU A 272 -28.29 -25.76 -6.88
CA LEU A 272 -27.64 -25.39 -5.62
C LEU A 272 -26.34 -24.61 -5.86
N CYS A 273 -25.52 -25.01 -6.84
CA CYS A 273 -24.29 -24.31 -7.18
C CYS A 273 -24.51 -23.01 -7.95
N GLY A 274 -25.70 -22.80 -8.51
CA GLY A 274 -26.01 -21.64 -9.34
C GLY A 274 -25.28 -21.63 -10.69
N ILE A 275 -25.12 -22.82 -11.29
CA ILE A 275 -24.54 -23.11 -12.61
C ILE A 275 -25.47 -24.04 -13.41
N THR A 276 -25.12 -24.38 -14.64
CA THR A 276 -25.91 -25.26 -15.52
C THR A 276 -25.52 -26.74 -15.37
N VAL A 277 -26.43 -27.64 -15.78
CA VAL A 277 -26.13 -29.09 -15.82
C VAL A 277 -25.11 -29.39 -16.91
N GLU A 278 -25.16 -28.66 -18.01
CA GLU A 278 -24.28 -28.77 -19.17
C GLU A 278 -22.83 -28.47 -18.77
N GLU A 279 -22.59 -27.40 -18.00
CA GLU A 279 -21.27 -27.08 -17.45
C GLU A 279 -20.70 -28.21 -16.58
N ILE A 280 -21.52 -28.82 -15.71
CA ILE A 280 -21.09 -29.96 -14.87
C ILE A 280 -20.70 -31.15 -15.76
N LYS A 281 -21.51 -31.46 -16.78
CA LYS A 281 -21.23 -32.55 -17.71
C LYS A 281 -19.96 -32.30 -18.50
N GLU A 282 -19.77 -31.10 -19.04
CA GLU A 282 -18.59 -30.72 -19.82
C GLU A 282 -17.30 -30.85 -18.98
N VAL A 283 -17.29 -30.29 -17.77
CA VAL A 283 -16.15 -30.40 -16.85
C VAL A 283 -15.87 -31.86 -16.47
N SER A 284 -16.91 -32.64 -16.20
CA SER A 284 -16.75 -34.07 -15.88
C SER A 284 -16.14 -34.85 -17.05
N ASP A 285 -16.61 -34.61 -18.26
CA ASP A 285 -16.11 -35.26 -19.46
C ASP A 285 -14.64 -34.88 -19.74
N LEU A 286 -14.26 -33.62 -19.54
CA LEU A 286 -12.87 -33.17 -19.66
C LEU A 286 -11.96 -33.87 -18.65
N ILE A 287 -12.34 -33.89 -17.37
CA ILE A 287 -11.56 -34.52 -16.30
C ILE A 287 -11.44 -36.04 -16.56
N GLY A 288 -12.54 -36.72 -16.89
CA GLY A 288 -12.55 -38.16 -17.11
C GLY A 288 -11.75 -38.63 -18.33
N LYS A 289 -11.65 -37.80 -19.38
CA LYS A 289 -10.91 -38.11 -20.63
C LYS A 289 -9.45 -37.64 -20.62
N SER A 290 -9.06 -36.83 -19.64
CA SER A 290 -7.71 -36.26 -19.51
C SER A 290 -6.63 -37.34 -19.50
N GLN A 291 -5.46 -37.05 -20.07
CA GLN A 291 -4.25 -37.85 -19.87
C GLN A 291 -3.51 -37.41 -18.60
N GLY A 292 -3.40 -36.10 -18.37
CA GLY A 292 -2.80 -35.48 -17.20
C GLY A 292 -3.75 -34.49 -16.52
N PHE A 293 -4.16 -34.79 -15.29
CA PHE A 293 -5.09 -33.95 -14.53
C PHE A 293 -4.43 -33.37 -13.28
N ILE A 294 -4.39 -32.04 -13.20
CA ILE A 294 -3.95 -31.32 -12.01
C ILE A 294 -5.11 -30.51 -11.45
N SER A 295 -5.44 -30.73 -10.18
CA SER A 295 -6.29 -29.81 -9.42
C SER A 295 -5.41 -28.87 -8.60
N MET A 296 -5.56 -27.56 -8.81
CA MET A 296 -4.82 -26.51 -8.11
C MET A 296 -5.79 -25.73 -7.22
N TRP A 297 -5.54 -25.64 -5.92
CA TRP A 297 -6.45 -24.88 -5.04
C TRP A 297 -5.73 -24.09 -3.96
N ALA A 298 -6.47 -23.17 -3.33
CA ALA A 298 -5.95 -22.33 -2.26
C ALA A 298 -7.09 -21.90 -1.30
N MET A 299 -7.09 -20.62 -0.93
CA MET A 299 -7.88 -20.08 0.17
C MET A 299 -9.40 -20.15 -0.01
N GLY A 300 -9.91 -20.22 -1.25
CA GLY A 300 -11.35 -20.33 -1.50
C GLY A 300 -11.96 -21.61 -0.94
N LEU A 301 -11.17 -22.69 -0.87
CA LEU A 301 -11.56 -23.95 -0.24
C LEU A 301 -11.12 -23.99 1.23
N ASN A 302 -9.87 -23.60 1.51
CA ASN A 302 -9.28 -23.79 2.85
C ASN A 302 -9.91 -22.90 3.92
N GLN A 303 -10.16 -21.62 3.62
CA GLN A 303 -10.66 -20.66 4.60
C GLN A 303 -12.19 -20.69 4.69
N SER A 304 -12.70 -21.83 5.17
CA SER A 304 -14.12 -22.15 5.27
C SER A 304 -14.43 -22.91 6.55
N SER A 305 -15.66 -22.79 7.07
CA SER A 305 -16.12 -23.55 8.25
C SER A 305 -16.24 -25.07 8.02
N ILE A 306 -16.11 -25.52 6.77
CA ILE A 306 -16.02 -26.93 6.36
C ILE A 306 -14.88 -27.16 5.37
N GLY A 307 -13.79 -26.40 5.51
CA GLY A 307 -12.66 -26.42 4.58
C GLY A 307 -12.04 -27.81 4.39
N THR A 308 -11.96 -28.63 5.44
CA THR A 308 -11.41 -29.98 5.35
C THR A 308 -12.27 -30.87 4.42
N ASP A 309 -13.59 -30.80 4.53
CA ASP A 309 -14.52 -31.57 3.72
C ASP A 309 -14.53 -31.11 2.24
N LYS A 310 -14.36 -29.80 2.00
CA LYS A 310 -14.13 -29.27 0.64
C LYS A 310 -12.88 -29.85 0.00
N ASN A 311 -11.80 -29.96 0.77
CA ASN A 311 -10.57 -30.57 0.28
C ASN A 311 -10.76 -32.08 -0.01
N PHE A 312 -11.47 -32.83 0.85
CA PHE A 312 -11.78 -34.24 0.60
C PHE A 312 -12.51 -34.46 -0.71
N SER A 313 -13.59 -33.70 -0.95
CA SER A 313 -14.37 -33.82 -2.19
C SER A 313 -13.52 -33.55 -3.45
N LEU A 314 -12.58 -32.61 -3.40
CA LEU A 314 -11.64 -32.34 -4.50
C LEU A 314 -10.61 -33.46 -4.68
N LEU A 315 -10.00 -33.95 -3.59
CA LEU A 315 -9.01 -35.06 -3.64
C LEU A 315 -9.65 -36.36 -4.15
N ASN A 316 -10.90 -36.63 -3.79
CA ASN A 316 -11.64 -37.79 -4.27
C ASN A 316 -11.77 -37.82 -5.81
N LEU A 317 -11.81 -36.65 -6.47
CA LEU A 317 -11.78 -36.60 -7.95
C LEU A 317 -10.46 -37.11 -8.51
N SER A 318 -9.33 -36.83 -7.84
CA SER A 318 -8.03 -37.36 -8.24
C SER A 318 -7.91 -38.86 -7.98
N LEU A 319 -8.52 -39.36 -6.89
CA LEU A 319 -8.54 -40.79 -6.57
C LEU A 319 -9.42 -41.59 -7.54
N VAL A 320 -10.64 -41.11 -7.83
CA VAL A 320 -11.61 -41.84 -8.67
C VAL A 320 -11.14 -41.96 -10.12
N THR A 321 -10.33 -41.01 -10.58
CA THR A 321 -9.73 -41.00 -11.92
C THR A 321 -8.32 -41.63 -11.95
N GLY A 322 -7.78 -42.06 -10.80
CA GLY A 322 -6.42 -42.63 -10.70
C GLY A 322 -5.31 -41.65 -11.07
N LYS A 323 -5.52 -40.34 -10.86
CA LYS A 323 -4.64 -39.23 -11.24
C LYS A 323 -3.76 -38.80 -10.06
N VAL A 324 -3.09 -39.75 -9.42
CA VAL A 324 -2.13 -39.52 -8.32
C VAL A 324 -0.91 -40.44 -8.53
N GLY A 325 0.29 -39.96 -8.19
CA GLY A 325 1.53 -40.73 -8.32
C GLY A 325 1.95 -40.97 -9.77
N LYS A 326 1.58 -40.06 -10.68
CA LYS A 326 1.90 -40.15 -12.12
C LYS A 326 2.38 -38.77 -12.61
N PRO A 327 3.34 -38.69 -13.55
CA PRO A 327 3.74 -37.41 -14.14
C PRO A 327 2.54 -36.68 -14.77
N GLY A 328 2.45 -35.36 -14.61
CA GLY A 328 1.34 -34.54 -15.08
C GLY A 328 0.03 -34.70 -14.30
N ASN A 329 0.07 -35.34 -13.13
CA ASN A 329 -1.13 -35.68 -12.38
C ASN A 329 -1.00 -35.37 -10.89
N GLY A 330 -2.05 -34.82 -10.30
CA GLY A 330 -2.21 -34.84 -8.85
C GLY A 330 -2.91 -33.62 -8.26
N PRO A 331 -3.38 -33.78 -7.01
CA PRO A 331 -3.90 -32.67 -6.23
C PRO A 331 -2.75 -31.79 -5.72
N PHE A 332 -2.75 -30.53 -6.12
CA PHE A 332 -1.72 -29.54 -5.82
C PHE A 332 -2.25 -28.33 -5.04
N SER A 333 -2.07 -28.34 -3.72
CA SER A 333 -2.40 -27.19 -2.87
C SER A 333 -1.35 -26.07 -3.01
N LEU A 334 -1.79 -24.88 -3.41
CA LEU A 334 -0.93 -23.73 -3.63
C LEU A 334 -0.62 -23.02 -2.30
N THR A 335 0.58 -23.23 -1.77
CA THR A 335 0.96 -22.67 -0.47
C THR A 335 1.10 -21.14 -0.56
N GLY A 336 0.51 -20.44 0.41
CA GLY A 336 0.51 -18.98 0.45
C GLY A 336 1.87 -18.38 0.78
N GLN A 337 2.34 -18.58 2.01
CA GLN A 337 3.57 -17.98 2.55
C GLN A 337 4.85 -18.75 2.16
N PRO A 338 6.03 -18.11 2.17
CA PRO A 338 7.20 -18.62 1.46
C PRO A 338 7.77 -19.89 2.10
N ASN A 339 7.60 -20.06 3.42
CA ASN A 339 8.07 -21.21 4.17
C ASN A 339 6.98 -21.83 5.06
N ALA A 340 5.71 -21.67 4.67
CA ALA A 340 4.64 -22.32 5.42
C ALA A 340 4.76 -23.84 5.40
N MET A 341 5.43 -24.46 4.41
CA MET A 341 5.70 -25.89 4.40
C MET A 341 6.78 -26.28 5.42
N GLY A 342 7.94 -25.59 5.44
CA GLY A 342 8.99 -25.80 6.44
C GLY A 342 8.48 -25.71 7.88
N GLY A 343 7.59 -24.75 8.15
CA GLY A 343 6.94 -24.64 9.46
C GLY A 343 6.10 -25.85 9.87
N ARG A 344 5.50 -26.58 8.93
CA ARG A 344 4.71 -27.80 9.20
C ARG A 344 5.61 -29.01 9.37
N GLU A 345 6.68 -29.09 8.58
CA GLU A 345 7.69 -30.15 8.64
C GLU A 345 8.39 -30.20 10.01
N VAL A 346 8.67 -29.02 10.60
CA VAL A 346 9.26 -28.94 11.95
C VAL A 346 8.25 -29.04 13.09
N GLY A 347 6.94 -29.09 12.80
CA GLY A 347 5.88 -29.19 13.80
C GLY A 347 5.47 -27.87 14.47
N GLY A 348 5.63 -26.72 13.81
CA GLY A 348 5.35 -25.37 14.35
C GLY A 348 3.87 -25.00 14.54
N MET A 349 2.98 -25.98 14.67
CA MET A 349 1.55 -25.79 14.92
C MET A 349 1.11 -26.51 16.21
N ALA A 350 0.06 -26.01 16.84
CA ALA A 350 -0.33 -26.39 18.21
C ALA A 350 -0.68 -27.88 18.38
N ASN A 351 -1.02 -28.55 17.27
CA ASN A 351 -1.44 -29.94 17.21
C ASN A 351 -0.47 -30.88 16.46
N LEU A 352 0.68 -30.37 15.99
CA LEU A 352 1.68 -31.18 15.26
C LEU A 352 2.89 -31.51 16.13
N LEU A 353 3.62 -32.58 15.83
CA LEU A 353 5.00 -32.76 16.28
C LEU A 353 5.95 -32.59 15.09
N ALA A 354 7.24 -32.42 15.40
CA ALA A 354 8.27 -32.35 14.38
C ALA A 354 8.31 -33.62 13.54
N VAL A 355 8.77 -33.48 12.29
CA VAL A 355 9.00 -34.57 11.33
C VAL A 355 7.77 -35.45 11.08
N HIS A 356 6.60 -34.80 10.98
CA HIS A 356 5.28 -35.41 10.76
C HIS A 356 4.84 -36.43 11.82
N LYS A 357 5.52 -36.46 12.97
CA LYS A 357 5.11 -37.29 14.10
C LYS A 357 3.73 -36.84 14.61
N ASP A 358 2.94 -37.81 15.05
CA ASP A 358 1.59 -37.57 15.56
C ASP A 358 1.61 -37.25 17.06
N LEU A 359 1.16 -36.04 17.42
CA LEU A 359 1.07 -35.60 18.82
C LEU A 359 0.22 -36.55 19.67
N GLN A 360 -0.81 -37.18 19.11
CA GLN A 360 -1.67 -38.09 19.86
C GLN A 360 -1.01 -39.45 20.15
N ASN A 361 0.04 -39.81 19.42
CA ASN A 361 0.74 -41.07 19.59
C ASN A 361 1.80 -40.98 20.72
N PRO A 362 1.69 -41.79 21.79
CA PRO A 362 2.65 -41.77 22.90
C PRO A 362 4.09 -42.07 22.50
N GLN A 363 4.31 -43.03 21.59
CA GLN A 363 5.66 -43.36 21.13
C GLN A 363 6.27 -42.20 20.36
N HIS A 364 5.49 -41.55 19.50
CA HIS A 364 5.96 -40.38 18.76
C HIS A 364 6.34 -39.21 19.68
N ARG A 365 5.60 -38.99 20.77
CA ARG A 365 5.98 -38.00 21.78
C ARG A 365 7.29 -38.38 22.47
N GLN A 366 7.48 -39.66 22.79
CA GLN A 366 8.70 -40.14 23.40
C GLN A 366 9.90 -40.00 22.46
N ASP A 367 9.77 -40.37 21.18
CA ASP A 367 10.84 -40.22 20.17
C ASP A 367 11.35 -38.77 20.11
N VAL A 368 10.43 -37.79 20.12
CA VAL A 368 10.75 -36.36 20.10
C VAL A 368 11.39 -35.92 21.42
N ALA A 369 10.85 -36.39 22.55
CA ALA A 369 11.37 -36.07 23.88
C ALA A 369 12.81 -36.57 24.06
N ASP A 370 13.06 -37.83 23.68
CA ASP A 370 14.38 -38.47 23.73
C ASP A 370 15.38 -37.73 22.84
N PHE A 371 14.99 -37.39 21.60
CA PHE A 371 15.86 -36.67 20.66
C PHE A 371 16.26 -35.28 21.20
N TRP A 372 15.32 -34.53 21.79
CA TRP A 372 15.63 -33.22 22.38
C TRP A 372 16.24 -33.29 23.78
N GLY A 373 16.29 -34.47 24.40
CA GLY A 373 16.76 -34.65 25.76
C GLY A 373 15.85 -33.99 26.80
N VAL A 374 14.53 -34.11 26.65
CA VAL A 374 13.55 -33.64 27.63
C VAL A 374 12.74 -34.83 28.14
N ASP A 375 12.18 -34.72 29.35
CA ASP A 375 11.54 -35.87 30.00
C ASP A 375 10.26 -36.31 29.29
N GLN A 376 9.47 -35.35 28.79
CA GLN A 376 8.19 -35.61 28.14
C GLN A 376 7.73 -34.43 27.29
N ILE A 377 6.87 -34.72 26.30
CA ILE A 377 6.08 -33.73 25.57
C ILE A 377 4.62 -33.87 25.99
N SER A 378 3.94 -32.73 26.20
CA SER A 378 2.52 -32.72 26.59
C SER A 378 1.65 -33.46 25.56
N PRO A 379 0.72 -34.33 25.99
CA PRO A 379 -0.22 -35.00 25.10
C PRO A 379 -1.37 -34.09 24.64
N THR A 380 -1.55 -32.94 25.27
CA THR A 380 -2.68 -32.03 25.00
C THR A 380 -2.28 -31.02 23.92
N PRO A 381 -3.03 -30.91 22.81
CA PRO A 381 -2.82 -29.84 21.84
C PRO A 381 -2.86 -28.46 22.51
N GLY A 382 -2.00 -27.55 22.05
CA GLY A 382 -2.06 -26.16 22.50
C GLY A 382 -3.24 -25.41 21.90
N PHE A 383 -3.41 -24.15 22.30
CA PHE A 383 -4.38 -23.26 21.66
C PHE A 383 -4.00 -23.02 20.19
N THR A 384 -4.95 -23.16 19.28
CA THR A 384 -4.76 -22.77 17.87
C THR A 384 -4.76 -21.25 17.69
N ALA A 385 -4.40 -20.76 16.50
CA ALA A 385 -4.22 -19.34 16.21
C ALA A 385 -5.38 -18.44 16.66
N THR A 386 -6.65 -18.84 16.52
CA THR A 386 -7.78 -18.04 17.03
C THR A 386 -8.00 -18.26 18.52
N GLU A 387 -7.90 -19.52 18.98
CA GLU A 387 -8.08 -19.90 20.39
C GLU A 387 -7.02 -19.25 21.30
N MET A 388 -5.81 -18.96 20.82
CA MET A 388 -4.78 -18.21 21.56
C MET A 388 -5.26 -16.81 21.94
N PHE A 389 -5.92 -16.12 21.01
CA PHE A 389 -6.41 -14.77 21.24
C PHE A 389 -7.69 -14.78 22.06
N ASP A 390 -8.52 -15.82 21.93
CA ASP A 390 -9.63 -16.05 22.86
C ASP A 390 -9.11 -16.30 24.30
N ALA A 391 -8.05 -17.09 24.46
CA ALA A 391 -7.42 -17.37 25.74
C ALA A 391 -6.75 -16.12 26.34
N LEU A 392 -6.15 -15.25 25.54
CA LEU A 392 -5.64 -13.95 26.02
C LEU A 392 -6.78 -13.01 26.42
N ALA A 393 -7.87 -12.97 25.64
CA ALA A 393 -9.03 -12.14 25.92
C ALA A 393 -9.76 -12.58 27.19
N SER A 394 -9.92 -13.89 27.41
CA SER A 394 -10.48 -14.46 28.65
C SER A 394 -9.51 -14.35 29.83
N GLY A 395 -8.22 -14.18 29.53
CA GLY A 395 -7.15 -14.17 30.51
C GLY A 395 -6.69 -15.57 30.94
N GLU A 396 -7.08 -16.64 30.27
CA GLU A 396 -6.50 -17.98 30.47
C GLU A 396 -5.01 -17.98 30.12
N MET A 397 -4.65 -17.47 28.94
CA MET A 397 -3.28 -17.18 28.55
C MET A 397 -2.88 -15.77 29.03
N LYS A 398 -1.64 -15.60 29.47
CA LYS A 398 -1.14 -14.37 30.11
C LYS A 398 -0.13 -13.64 29.25
N ALA A 399 0.72 -14.35 28.51
CA ALA A 399 1.70 -13.72 27.63
C ALA A 399 1.72 -14.35 26.25
N VAL A 400 2.05 -13.53 25.26
CA VAL A 400 2.23 -13.98 23.88
C VAL A 400 3.46 -13.35 23.27
N TRP A 401 4.21 -14.14 22.51
CA TRP A 401 5.31 -13.68 21.68
C TRP A 401 4.93 -13.79 20.21
N ILE A 402 4.82 -12.64 19.55
CA ILE A 402 4.49 -12.50 18.13
C ILE A 402 5.78 -12.43 17.33
N ILE A 403 5.96 -13.30 16.33
CA ILE A 403 7.18 -13.32 15.49
C ILE A 403 6.80 -13.24 14.01
N CYS A 404 7.35 -12.26 13.30
CA CYS A 404 7.25 -12.11 11.83
C CYS A 404 5.80 -12.06 11.28
N THR A 405 4.81 -11.58 12.05
CA THR A 405 3.40 -11.54 11.64
C THR A 405 2.65 -10.36 12.27
N ASN A 406 1.52 -9.95 11.67
CA ASN A 406 0.72 -8.79 12.09
C ASN A 406 -0.74 -9.21 12.40
N PRO A 407 -1.01 -9.88 13.53
CA PRO A 407 -2.34 -10.33 13.92
C PRO A 407 -3.38 -9.21 14.01
N MET A 408 -2.96 -7.98 14.27
CA MET A 408 -3.82 -6.79 14.31
C MET A 408 -4.47 -6.41 12.97
N VAL A 409 -4.10 -7.10 11.90
CA VAL A 409 -4.72 -6.98 10.58
C VAL A 409 -5.15 -8.35 10.05
N SER A 410 -4.38 -9.41 10.27
CA SER A 410 -4.59 -10.70 9.59
C SER A 410 -5.53 -11.69 10.28
N LEU A 411 -5.79 -11.57 11.58
CA LEU A 411 -6.71 -12.47 12.29
C LEU A 411 -8.17 -12.07 12.07
N PRO A 412 -9.13 -13.02 12.17
CA PRO A 412 -10.54 -12.69 12.11
C PRO A 412 -11.01 -12.02 13.41
N ASN A 413 -12.11 -11.27 13.34
CA ASN A 413 -12.72 -10.59 14.48
C ASN A 413 -11.71 -9.74 15.27
N LEU A 414 -11.18 -8.73 14.59
CA LEU A 414 -10.14 -7.87 15.15
C LEU A 414 -10.55 -7.16 16.45
N GLY A 415 -11.85 -6.95 16.68
CA GLY A 415 -12.34 -6.44 17.96
C GLY A 415 -12.03 -7.37 19.14
N ASN A 416 -12.00 -8.69 18.93
CA ASN A 416 -11.55 -9.65 19.94
C ASN A 416 -10.02 -9.66 20.08
N VAL A 417 -9.28 -9.51 18.99
CA VAL A 417 -7.81 -9.42 19.01
C VAL A 417 -7.35 -8.18 19.79
N GLU A 418 -8.05 -7.05 19.66
CA GLU A 418 -7.78 -5.85 20.46
C GLU A 418 -8.03 -6.09 21.95
N LYS A 419 -9.13 -6.77 22.29
CA LYS A 419 -9.41 -7.18 23.68
C LYS A 419 -8.34 -8.12 24.21
N ALA A 420 -7.87 -9.06 23.40
CA ALA A 420 -6.81 -9.99 23.74
C ALA A 420 -5.52 -9.25 24.11
N PHE A 421 -5.06 -8.32 23.26
CA PHE A 421 -3.89 -7.50 23.58
C PHE A 421 -4.12 -6.58 24.79
N ALA A 422 -5.32 -6.01 24.92
CA ALA A 422 -5.68 -5.21 26.09
C ALA A 422 -5.71 -6.02 27.39
N ASN A 423 -5.95 -7.34 27.35
CA ASN A 423 -6.00 -8.19 28.55
C ASN A 423 -4.70 -8.96 28.84
N ALA A 424 -3.85 -9.17 27.83
CA ALA A 424 -2.55 -9.80 27.97
C ALA A 424 -1.72 -9.14 29.10
N LYS A 425 -0.98 -9.92 29.88
CA LYS A 425 -0.06 -9.41 30.90
C LYS A 425 1.29 -9.01 30.33
N PHE A 426 1.69 -9.61 29.21
CA PHE A 426 2.93 -9.30 28.53
C PHE A 426 2.86 -9.66 27.04
N VAL A 427 3.18 -8.70 26.17
CA VAL A 427 3.20 -8.88 24.72
C VAL A 427 4.60 -8.60 24.20
N VAL A 428 5.24 -9.62 23.61
CA VAL A 428 6.53 -9.47 22.92
C VAL A 428 6.27 -9.46 21.41
N VAL A 429 6.84 -8.49 20.69
CA VAL A 429 6.77 -8.42 19.23
C VAL A 429 8.18 -8.41 18.66
N GLN A 430 8.49 -9.44 17.90
CA GLN A 430 9.72 -9.58 17.14
C GLN A 430 9.41 -9.40 15.66
N ASP A 431 9.79 -8.24 15.13
CA ASP A 431 9.47 -7.81 13.77
C ASP A 431 10.64 -7.01 13.19
N ILE A 432 10.60 -6.76 11.89
CA ILE A 432 11.58 -5.94 11.19
C ILE A 432 11.15 -4.47 11.08
N SER A 433 9.85 -4.17 11.20
CA SER A 433 9.28 -2.86 10.82
C SER A 433 8.30 -2.29 11.84
N HIS A 434 8.41 -0.98 12.08
CA HIS A 434 7.44 -0.19 12.86
C HIS A 434 6.08 -0.03 12.17
N ARG A 435 5.95 -0.42 10.89
CA ARG A 435 4.67 -0.39 10.16
C ARG A 435 3.71 -1.50 10.58
N SER A 436 4.17 -2.49 11.34
CA SER A 436 3.30 -3.55 11.86
C SER A 436 2.37 -2.98 12.94
N ASP A 437 1.06 -2.96 12.69
CA ASP A 437 0.03 -2.49 13.64
C ASP A 437 0.13 -3.19 15.02
N THR A 438 0.67 -4.41 15.04
CA THR A 438 0.87 -5.17 16.28
C THR A 438 1.92 -4.55 17.21
N VAL A 439 2.91 -3.82 16.67
CA VAL A 439 3.98 -3.16 17.46
C VAL A 439 3.40 -2.16 18.47
N ALA A 440 2.29 -1.49 18.14
CA ALA A 440 1.65 -0.54 19.05
C ALA A 440 1.26 -1.15 20.41
N TYR A 441 0.93 -2.45 20.42
CA TYR A 441 0.48 -3.21 21.58
C TYR A 441 1.60 -3.92 22.36
N ALA A 442 2.84 -3.90 21.85
CA ALA A 442 3.95 -4.59 22.47
C ALA A 442 4.41 -3.92 23.77
N ASP A 443 4.64 -4.73 24.80
CA ASP A 443 5.37 -4.34 26.01
C ASP A 443 6.88 -4.39 25.76
N LEU A 444 7.34 -5.32 24.90
CA LEU A 444 8.73 -5.46 24.45
C LEU A 444 8.76 -5.66 22.92
N VAL A 445 9.55 -4.86 22.23
CA VAL A 445 9.82 -4.96 20.80
C VAL A 445 11.26 -5.41 20.61
N LEU A 446 11.48 -6.44 19.79
CA LEU A 446 12.79 -7.00 19.50
C LEU A 446 13.11 -6.84 18.00
N PRO A 447 14.19 -6.15 17.62
CA PRO A 447 14.54 -5.92 16.21
C PRO A 447 15.09 -7.20 15.58
N ALA A 448 14.37 -7.73 14.59
CA ALA A 448 14.76 -8.94 13.86
C ALA A 448 15.51 -8.61 12.56
N ALA A 449 16.32 -9.55 12.07
CA ALA A 449 16.94 -9.49 10.75
C ALA A 449 15.98 -9.94 9.63
N GLY A 450 15.98 -9.20 8.52
CA GLY A 450 15.17 -9.43 7.33
C GLY A 450 15.83 -10.33 6.27
N TRP A 451 15.19 -10.44 5.10
CA TRP A 451 15.76 -11.16 3.96
C TRP A 451 17.10 -10.53 3.52
N LEU A 452 18.09 -11.37 3.18
CA LEU A 452 19.53 -11.05 2.97
C LEU A 452 20.32 -10.59 4.21
N GLU A 453 19.69 -10.32 5.35
CA GLU A 453 20.38 -9.94 6.59
C GLU A 453 20.71 -11.15 7.47
N LYS A 454 20.07 -12.30 7.19
CA LYS A 454 20.24 -13.60 7.86
C LYS A 454 20.29 -14.73 6.84
N GLU A 455 20.70 -15.91 7.27
CA GLU A 455 20.75 -17.12 6.47
C GLU A 455 19.89 -18.26 7.05
N GLY A 456 19.51 -19.20 6.20
CA GLY A 456 18.76 -20.39 6.59
C GLY A 456 18.13 -21.10 5.40
N THR A 457 17.05 -21.84 5.62
CA THR A 457 16.36 -22.58 4.57
C THR A 457 14.85 -22.28 4.51
N MET A 458 14.26 -22.46 3.33
CA MET A 458 12.82 -22.45 3.13
C MET A 458 12.37 -23.60 2.21
N THR A 459 11.20 -24.16 2.50
CA THR A 459 10.53 -25.19 1.69
C THR A 459 9.30 -24.61 0.99
N ASN A 460 9.27 -24.73 -0.34
CA ASN A 460 8.18 -24.20 -1.19
C ASN A 460 6.97 -25.17 -1.33
N SER A 461 5.99 -24.82 -2.17
CA SER A 461 4.76 -25.62 -2.33
C SER A 461 4.96 -27.03 -2.92
N GLU A 462 6.07 -27.27 -3.64
CA GLU A 462 6.41 -28.60 -4.21
C GLU A 462 7.45 -29.35 -3.38
N ARG A 463 7.62 -29.00 -2.09
CA ARG A 463 8.58 -29.65 -1.17
C ARG A 463 10.05 -29.35 -1.47
N ARG A 464 10.32 -28.35 -2.31
CA ARG A 464 11.68 -27.98 -2.69
C ARG A 464 12.29 -27.07 -1.62
N ILE A 465 13.37 -27.55 -1.01
CA ILE A 465 14.19 -26.86 -0.03
C ILE A 465 15.22 -26.01 -0.75
N SER A 466 15.31 -24.73 -0.40
CA SER A 466 16.28 -23.77 -0.94
C SER A 466 17.04 -23.09 0.18
N TYR A 467 18.34 -22.83 -0.03
CA TYR A 467 19.17 -22.05 0.88
C TYR A 467 18.97 -20.55 0.63
N LEU A 468 18.74 -19.79 1.71
CA LEU A 468 18.69 -18.34 1.71
C LEU A 468 19.99 -17.81 2.28
N ALA A 469 20.77 -17.16 1.43
CA ALA A 469 22.08 -16.63 1.80
C ALA A 469 21.97 -15.28 2.55
N LYS A 470 22.86 -15.08 3.53
CA LYS A 470 23.15 -13.76 4.11
C LYS A 470 24.06 -12.98 3.16
N GLY A 471 23.61 -11.79 2.73
CA GLY A 471 24.33 -10.91 1.81
C GLY A 471 24.80 -9.60 2.43
N ILE A 472 24.02 -9.04 3.34
CA ILE A 472 24.28 -7.75 4.01
C ILE A 472 24.18 -7.90 5.53
N ASN A 473 24.62 -6.88 6.27
CA ASN A 473 24.43 -6.84 7.71
C ASN A 473 23.04 -6.29 8.05
N PRO A 474 22.37 -6.81 9.10
CA PRO A 474 21.16 -6.19 9.63
C PRO A 474 21.42 -4.74 10.06
N PRO A 475 20.45 -3.83 9.91
CA PRO A 475 20.59 -2.43 10.33
C PRO A 475 20.52 -2.29 11.86
N GLY A 476 21.30 -1.36 12.42
CA GLY A 476 21.33 -1.10 13.86
C GLY A 476 21.87 -2.30 14.67
N GLU A 477 21.15 -2.68 15.72
CA GLU A 477 21.43 -3.84 16.57
C GLU A 477 20.49 -5.02 16.28
N ALA A 478 19.83 -5.05 15.11
CA ALA A 478 18.93 -6.14 14.73
C ALA A 478 19.66 -7.49 14.65
N ARG A 479 19.02 -8.56 15.12
CA ARG A 479 19.59 -9.92 15.17
C ARG A 479 18.75 -10.94 14.39
N PRO A 480 19.34 -11.98 13.79
CA PRO A 480 18.60 -13.14 13.28
C PRO A 480 17.68 -13.75 14.34
N ASP A 481 16.49 -14.18 13.94
CA ASP A 481 15.46 -14.67 14.88
C ASP A 481 15.96 -15.88 15.70
N VAL A 482 16.78 -16.76 15.11
CA VAL A 482 17.40 -17.90 15.82
C VAL A 482 18.27 -17.46 16.99
N GLU A 483 19.03 -16.37 16.85
CA GLU A 483 19.91 -15.86 17.91
C GLU A 483 19.09 -15.34 19.08
N ILE A 484 18.01 -14.60 18.79
CA ILE A 484 17.09 -14.04 19.79
C ILE A 484 16.45 -15.17 20.61
N LEU A 485 15.94 -16.21 19.93
CA LEU A 485 15.29 -17.35 20.57
C LEU A 485 16.27 -18.18 21.41
N CYS A 486 17.50 -18.40 20.92
CA CYS A 486 18.52 -19.13 21.66
C CYS A 486 19.02 -18.36 22.89
N ASP A 487 19.22 -17.03 22.79
CA ASP A 487 19.60 -16.18 23.92
C ASP A 487 18.50 -16.19 25.00
N PHE A 488 17.24 -16.03 24.60
CA PHE A 488 16.11 -16.18 25.52
C PHE A 488 16.10 -17.56 26.19
N ALA A 489 16.30 -18.65 25.44
CA ALA A 489 16.35 -20.00 26.01
C ALA A 489 17.49 -20.17 27.03
N LYS A 490 18.66 -19.59 26.78
CA LYS A 490 19.79 -19.58 27.73
C LYS A 490 19.45 -18.83 29.00
N ARG A 491 18.82 -17.65 28.90
CA ARG A 491 18.34 -16.87 30.07
C ARG A 491 17.23 -17.58 30.83
N MET A 492 16.42 -18.39 30.15
CA MET A 492 15.47 -19.29 30.79
C MET A 492 16.14 -20.42 31.60
N GLY A 493 17.43 -20.68 31.35
CA GLY A 493 18.22 -21.73 32.00
C GLY A 493 18.15 -23.07 31.27
N PHE A 494 17.77 -23.08 29.99
CA PHE A 494 17.59 -24.30 29.22
C PHE A 494 18.87 -24.71 28.49
N ARG A 495 19.13 -26.02 28.47
CA ARG A 495 20.22 -26.65 27.71
C ARG A 495 19.82 -26.91 26.26
N GLY A 496 20.79 -27.20 25.38
CA GLY A 496 20.50 -27.59 23.98
C GLY A 496 20.21 -26.44 23.03
N PHE A 497 20.65 -25.22 23.37
CA PHE A 497 20.53 -23.99 22.57
C PHE A 497 21.89 -23.28 22.36
N ASN A 498 23.00 -24.00 22.53
CA ASN A 498 24.36 -23.48 22.38
C ASN A 498 24.87 -23.69 20.94
N PHE A 499 24.09 -23.27 19.95
CA PHE A 499 24.46 -23.32 18.54
C PHE A 499 25.40 -22.16 18.19
N THR A 500 26.39 -22.41 17.33
CA THR A 500 27.33 -21.38 16.86
C THR A 500 26.82 -20.65 15.61
N ASN A 501 25.99 -21.30 14.80
CA ASN A 501 25.43 -20.76 13.57
C ASN A 501 24.12 -21.49 13.18
N ALA A 502 23.47 -21.06 12.08
CA ALA A 502 22.22 -21.65 11.59
C ALA A 502 22.41 -23.06 10.99
N GLU A 503 23.58 -23.38 10.46
CA GLU A 503 23.87 -24.69 9.86
C GLU A 503 23.82 -25.81 10.90
N GLU A 504 24.36 -25.60 12.10
CA GLU A 504 24.27 -26.59 13.19
C GLU A 504 22.80 -26.88 13.60
N ILE A 505 21.94 -25.85 13.54
CA ILE A 505 20.49 -26.02 13.80
C ILE A 505 19.84 -26.84 12.70
N TYR A 506 20.20 -26.55 11.43
CA TYR A 506 19.71 -27.30 10.29
C TYR A 506 20.18 -28.76 10.31
N GLU A 507 21.42 -29.02 10.71
CA GLU A 507 21.97 -30.37 10.89
C GLU A 507 21.22 -31.14 11.98
N GLU A 508 20.93 -30.53 13.13
CA GLU A 508 20.12 -31.15 14.18
C GLU A 508 18.71 -31.50 13.66
N TYR A 509 18.09 -30.61 12.89
CA TYR A 509 16.81 -30.88 12.25
C TYR A 509 16.89 -32.02 11.21
N CYS A 510 17.91 -32.01 10.33
CA CYS A 510 18.12 -33.06 9.34
C CYS A 510 18.31 -34.42 10.00
N ALA A 511 19.10 -34.49 11.09
CA ALA A 511 19.29 -35.71 11.86
C ALA A 511 17.96 -36.26 12.44
N MET A 512 17.06 -35.37 12.86
CA MET A 512 15.74 -35.74 13.37
C MET A 512 14.84 -36.38 12.30
N THR A 513 15.04 -36.03 11.03
CA THR A 513 14.22 -36.55 9.91
C THR A 513 14.56 -37.98 9.51
N LYS A 514 15.69 -38.52 9.98
CA LYS A 514 16.22 -39.82 9.56
C LYS A 514 15.21 -40.95 9.79
N GLY A 515 14.95 -41.73 8.73
CA GLY A 515 14.01 -42.85 8.74
C GLY A 515 12.53 -42.46 8.73
N THR A 516 12.21 -41.18 8.53
CA THR A 516 10.83 -40.71 8.32
C THR A 516 10.48 -40.61 6.84
N ASN A 517 9.21 -40.36 6.49
CA ASN A 517 8.80 -40.16 5.10
C ASN A 517 9.30 -38.82 4.50
N ILE A 518 9.79 -37.91 5.35
CA ILE A 518 10.35 -36.62 4.95
C ILE A 518 11.88 -36.58 5.11
N ASP A 519 12.53 -37.75 5.18
CA ASP A 519 13.96 -37.87 5.47
C ASP A 519 14.81 -36.97 4.57
N ILE A 520 15.55 -36.05 5.19
CA ILE A 520 16.55 -35.17 4.56
C ILE A 520 17.90 -35.29 5.28
N SER A 521 18.15 -36.41 5.97
CA SER A 521 19.34 -36.62 6.79
C SER A 521 20.65 -36.60 6.02
N TYR A 522 20.61 -36.70 4.69
CA TYR A 522 21.76 -36.54 3.78
C TYR A 522 21.78 -35.18 3.04
N LEU A 523 20.99 -34.20 3.50
CA LEU A 523 21.02 -32.83 3.04
C LEU A 523 21.77 -31.94 4.06
N ASN A 524 22.46 -30.92 3.58
CA ASN A 524 23.15 -29.91 4.39
C ASN A 524 23.28 -28.61 3.57
N TYR A 525 23.82 -27.55 4.18
CA TYR A 525 23.97 -26.27 3.46
C TYR A 525 24.95 -26.36 2.31
N ASP A 526 26.04 -27.12 2.42
CA ASP A 526 27.01 -27.28 1.33
C ASP A 526 26.34 -27.82 0.05
N ARG A 527 25.53 -28.87 0.17
CA ARG A 527 24.75 -29.41 -0.96
C ARG A 527 23.78 -28.38 -1.51
N LEU A 528 23.03 -27.65 -0.66
CA LEU A 528 22.09 -26.64 -1.14
C LEU A 528 22.77 -25.45 -1.83
N LYS A 529 23.98 -25.09 -1.39
CA LYS A 529 24.79 -24.02 -1.99
C LYS A 529 25.42 -24.45 -3.33
N ASN A 530 25.89 -25.68 -3.43
CA ASN A 530 26.69 -26.16 -4.57
C ASN A 530 25.86 -26.94 -5.62
N GLU A 531 24.87 -27.73 -5.20
CA GLU A 531 24.01 -28.54 -6.07
C GLU A 531 22.69 -27.81 -6.41
N GLY A 532 22.31 -26.80 -5.63
CA GLY A 532 21.07 -26.03 -5.79
C GLY A 532 19.93 -26.55 -4.90
N SER A 533 18.69 -26.21 -5.27
CA SER A 533 17.50 -26.51 -4.46
C SER A 533 16.94 -27.91 -4.73
N ILE A 534 16.59 -28.66 -3.66
CA ILE A 534 16.31 -30.10 -3.70
C ILE A 534 14.93 -30.41 -3.10
N GLN A 535 14.17 -31.34 -3.70
CA GLN A 535 12.88 -31.79 -3.16
C GLN A 535 13.06 -32.98 -2.23
N TRP A 536 12.45 -32.93 -1.04
CA TRP A 536 12.44 -34.06 -0.12
C TRP A 536 11.46 -35.16 -0.58
N PRO A 537 11.71 -36.45 -0.21
CA PRO A 537 12.81 -36.93 0.63
C PRO A 537 14.17 -37.04 -0.10
N VAL A 538 15.23 -37.08 0.70
CA VAL A 538 16.67 -37.24 0.38
C VAL A 538 17.29 -38.26 1.37
N PRO A 539 16.91 -39.55 1.31
CA PRO A 539 17.23 -40.54 2.34
C PRO A 539 18.64 -41.14 2.22
N ASP A 540 19.38 -40.83 1.15
CA ASP A 540 20.69 -41.45 0.86
C ASP A 540 21.74 -40.42 0.46
N TYR A 541 23.01 -40.79 0.61
CA TYR A 541 24.15 -39.98 0.18
C TYR A 541 24.08 -39.68 -1.33
N ARG A 542 24.21 -38.40 -1.71
CA ARG A 542 24.08 -37.90 -3.10
C ARG A 542 22.73 -38.16 -3.77
N HIS A 543 21.67 -38.45 -3.01
CA HIS A 543 20.33 -38.57 -3.57
C HIS A 543 19.92 -37.23 -4.24
N PRO A 544 19.44 -37.23 -5.50
CA PRO A 544 19.16 -36.00 -6.27
C PRO A 544 17.89 -35.27 -5.83
N GLY A 545 17.14 -35.84 -4.88
CA GLY A 545 15.82 -35.40 -4.44
C GLY A 545 14.71 -36.22 -5.07
N THR A 546 13.49 -36.04 -4.58
CA THR A 546 12.30 -36.82 -4.97
C THR A 546 11.24 -35.90 -5.58
N PRO A 547 11.22 -35.74 -6.91
CA PRO A 547 10.29 -34.80 -7.55
C PRO A 547 8.81 -35.13 -7.33
N ARG A 548 8.45 -36.41 -7.34
CA ARG A 548 7.06 -36.88 -7.25
C ARG A 548 6.95 -37.96 -6.19
N LEU A 549 5.91 -37.89 -5.38
CA LEU A 549 5.62 -38.93 -4.39
C LEU A 549 4.62 -39.95 -4.96
N PHE A 550 4.61 -41.14 -4.37
CA PHE A 550 3.64 -42.21 -4.65
C PHE A 550 3.69 -42.78 -6.07
N SER A 551 4.81 -42.65 -6.79
CA SER A 551 5.00 -43.26 -8.12
C SER A 551 4.94 -44.79 -8.11
N ASP A 552 5.20 -45.39 -6.95
CA ASP A 552 5.06 -46.83 -6.67
C ASP A 552 3.63 -47.22 -6.23
N LYS A 553 2.72 -46.24 -6.13
CA LYS A 553 1.34 -46.38 -5.67
C LYS A 553 1.22 -46.92 -4.23
N LYS A 554 2.24 -46.68 -3.40
CA LYS A 554 2.19 -46.93 -1.96
C LYS A 554 2.04 -45.61 -1.23
N PHE A 555 0.93 -45.45 -0.52
CA PHE A 555 0.66 -44.26 0.28
C PHE A 555 1.20 -44.42 1.70
N PHE A 556 1.38 -43.32 2.43
CA PHE A 556 1.88 -43.35 3.81
C PHE A 556 0.78 -43.71 4.85
N THR A 557 -0.35 -44.23 4.39
CA THR A 557 -1.39 -44.77 5.26
C THR A 557 -0.96 -46.12 5.83
N PRO A 558 -1.52 -46.58 6.97
CA PRO A 558 -1.21 -47.90 7.51
C PRO A 558 -1.46 -49.06 6.53
N SER A 559 -2.46 -48.93 5.65
CA SER A 559 -2.79 -49.93 4.62
C SER A 559 -1.97 -49.79 3.33
N GLN A 560 -1.14 -48.75 3.22
CA GLN A 560 -0.46 -48.29 2.00
C GLN A 560 -1.39 -47.95 0.82
N LYS A 561 -2.70 -47.82 1.07
CA LYS A 561 -3.72 -47.40 0.09
C LYS A 561 -4.23 -46.01 0.41
N ALA A 562 -4.55 -45.23 -0.63
CA ALA A 562 -5.18 -43.92 -0.44
C ALA A 562 -6.63 -44.07 0.03
N ILE A 563 -7.10 -43.16 0.87
CA ILE A 563 -8.42 -43.28 1.50
C ILE A 563 -9.40 -42.31 0.84
N PHE A 564 -10.51 -42.82 0.31
CA PHE A 564 -11.65 -41.95 -0.03
C PHE A 564 -12.25 -41.40 1.27
N ASN A 565 -11.93 -40.14 1.58
CA ASN A 565 -12.50 -39.46 2.73
C ASN A 565 -13.87 -38.90 2.36
N ILE A 566 -14.86 -39.14 3.21
CA ILE A 566 -16.26 -38.78 2.96
C ILE A 566 -16.55 -37.47 3.69
N PRO A 567 -16.82 -36.36 2.97
CA PRO A 567 -17.33 -35.14 3.57
C PRO A 567 -18.41 -35.42 4.62
N ALA A 568 -18.20 -34.98 5.86
CA ALA A 568 -19.18 -35.14 6.93
C ALA A 568 -20.34 -34.15 6.77
N GLN A 569 -20.07 -32.98 6.19
CA GLN A 569 -21.04 -31.96 5.85
C GLN A 569 -21.04 -31.73 4.34
N ILE A 570 -22.22 -31.79 3.71
CA ILE A 570 -22.38 -31.50 2.26
C ILE A 570 -22.67 -30.02 2.03
N GLU A 571 -23.59 -29.46 2.82
CA GLU A 571 -23.95 -28.05 2.77
C GLU A 571 -23.03 -27.23 3.68
N ASN A 572 -22.81 -25.97 3.28
CA ASN A 572 -22.03 -25.05 4.08
C ASN A 572 -22.70 -24.79 5.43
N THR A 573 -21.91 -24.81 6.51
CA THR A 573 -22.40 -24.58 7.87
C THR A 573 -22.40 -23.10 8.25
N SER A 574 -21.77 -22.22 7.45
CA SER A 574 -21.75 -20.76 7.64
C SER A 574 -23.14 -20.15 7.87
N GLU A 575 -23.18 -18.97 8.48
CA GLU A 575 -24.44 -18.25 8.68
C GLU A 575 -25.14 -17.98 7.34
N LYS A 576 -26.43 -18.31 7.25
CA LYS A 576 -27.23 -18.07 6.03
C LYS A 576 -27.53 -16.58 5.87
N ILE A 577 -27.63 -16.12 4.63
CA ILE A 577 -28.08 -14.76 4.32
C ILE A 577 -29.48 -14.51 4.89
N SER A 578 -29.78 -13.26 5.22
CA SER A 578 -31.09 -12.83 5.72
C SER A 578 -31.47 -11.47 5.13
N PRO A 579 -32.72 -11.01 5.28
CA PRO A 579 -33.08 -9.65 4.87
C PRO A 579 -32.22 -8.56 5.55
N GLN A 580 -31.69 -8.83 6.76
CA GLN A 580 -30.79 -7.92 7.47
C GLN A 580 -29.35 -7.95 6.91
N TYR A 581 -28.87 -9.12 6.48
CA TYR A 581 -27.53 -9.32 5.92
C TYR A 581 -27.64 -10.09 4.59
N PRO A 582 -28.02 -9.41 3.50
CA PRO A 582 -28.39 -10.06 2.24
C PRO A 582 -27.18 -10.49 1.39
N PHE A 583 -25.97 -10.04 1.71
CA PHE A 583 -24.77 -10.30 0.93
C PHE A 583 -23.83 -11.31 1.60
N ILE A 584 -23.09 -12.06 0.78
CA ILE A 584 -21.92 -12.82 1.20
C ILE A 584 -20.66 -12.00 0.90
N LEU A 585 -19.91 -11.63 1.94
CA LEU A 585 -18.59 -11.06 1.83
C LEU A 585 -17.55 -12.16 1.63
N THR A 586 -16.73 -11.98 0.60
CA THR A 586 -15.48 -12.72 0.39
C THR A 586 -14.30 -11.77 0.60
N THR A 587 -13.24 -12.25 1.26
CA THR A 587 -11.99 -11.50 1.41
C THR A 587 -10.87 -12.09 0.56
N GLY A 588 -9.89 -11.29 0.14
CA GLY A 588 -8.76 -11.82 -0.64
C GLY A 588 -7.56 -10.90 -0.72
N ARG A 589 -6.90 -10.91 -1.89
CA ARG A 589 -5.64 -10.22 -2.16
C ARG A 589 -5.72 -9.40 -3.45
N ILE A 590 -4.90 -8.36 -3.55
CA ILE A 590 -4.62 -7.62 -4.78
C ILE A 590 -3.23 -7.98 -5.31
N ARG A 591 -3.04 -7.84 -6.62
CA ARG A 591 -1.86 -8.31 -7.38
C ARG A 591 -0.50 -7.92 -6.77
N ASP A 592 -0.33 -6.64 -6.49
CA ASP A 592 0.99 -6.05 -6.20
C ASP A 592 1.32 -5.96 -4.71
N GLN A 593 0.37 -6.33 -3.84
CA GLN A 593 0.55 -6.19 -2.40
C GLN A 593 0.69 -7.54 -1.71
N TRP A 594 1.68 -7.62 -0.83
CA TRP A 594 1.94 -8.78 0.00
C TRP A 594 1.27 -8.61 1.37
N HIS A 595 0.45 -9.59 1.73
CA HIS A 595 -0.11 -9.76 3.07
C HIS A 595 -0.70 -8.48 3.69
N THR A 596 -0.05 -7.86 4.67
CA THR A 596 -0.54 -6.67 5.39
C THR A 596 0.23 -5.39 5.03
N MET A 597 0.88 -5.39 3.85
CA MET A 597 1.64 -4.27 3.29
C MET A 597 2.80 -3.72 4.15
N THR A 598 3.25 -4.43 5.18
CA THR A 598 4.43 -4.02 5.98
C THR A 598 5.71 -3.98 5.14
N LYS A 599 5.81 -4.85 4.11
CA LYS A 599 6.92 -4.88 3.15
C LYS A 599 6.59 -4.18 1.83
N THR A 600 5.57 -4.61 1.11
CA THR A 600 5.26 -4.07 -0.24
C THR A 600 4.61 -2.69 -0.21
N GLY A 601 4.08 -2.26 0.94
CA GLY A 601 3.43 -0.95 1.09
C GLY A 601 4.40 0.23 1.17
N LYS A 602 5.72 0.00 1.22
CA LYS A 602 6.73 1.07 1.07
C LYS A 602 7.20 1.28 -0.37
N VAL A 603 7.07 0.27 -1.22
CA VAL A 603 7.42 0.39 -2.64
C VAL A 603 6.28 1.12 -3.35
N ALA A 604 6.54 2.34 -3.83
CA ALA A 604 5.51 3.21 -4.38
C ALA A 604 4.90 2.62 -5.65
N ARG A 605 5.74 2.05 -6.53
CA ARG A 605 5.29 1.39 -7.77
C ARG A 605 4.26 0.29 -7.51
N LEU A 606 4.37 -0.45 -6.42
CA LEU A 606 3.41 -1.52 -6.05
C LEU A 606 2.06 -0.98 -5.54
N ARG A 607 1.94 0.31 -5.23
CA ARG A 607 0.69 0.96 -4.77
C ARG A 607 -0.13 1.57 -5.90
N THR A 608 0.43 1.64 -7.11
CA THR A 608 -0.19 2.31 -8.27
C THR A 608 -1.50 1.70 -8.74
N HIS A 609 -1.68 0.38 -8.60
CA HIS A 609 -2.89 -0.30 -9.07
C HIS A 609 -4.09 -0.18 -8.11
N TYR A 610 -3.86 -0.20 -6.80
CA TYR A 610 -4.87 0.01 -5.76
C TYR A 610 -4.23 0.82 -4.63
N SER A 611 -4.53 2.11 -4.58
CA SER A 611 -4.00 3.01 -3.54
C SER A 611 -4.82 3.00 -2.25
N HIS A 612 -6.09 2.57 -2.32
CA HIS A 612 -7.06 2.58 -1.22
C HIS A 612 -7.87 1.27 -1.16
N PRO A 613 -8.41 0.88 0.02
CA PRO A 613 -9.33 -0.22 0.13
C PRO A 613 -10.67 0.12 -0.56
N VAL A 614 -11.18 -0.80 -1.38
CA VAL A 614 -12.46 -0.64 -2.09
C VAL A 614 -13.30 -1.90 -1.95
N LEU A 615 -14.61 -1.74 -1.80
CA LEU A 615 -15.58 -2.83 -1.84
C LEU A 615 -16.03 -3.04 -3.28
N GLU A 616 -15.72 -4.19 -3.85
CA GLU A 616 -16.29 -4.58 -5.14
C GLU A 616 -17.70 -5.13 -4.94
N ILE A 617 -18.67 -4.57 -5.67
CA ILE A 617 -20.09 -4.95 -5.66
C ILE A 617 -20.59 -5.05 -7.10
N SER A 618 -21.54 -5.95 -7.36
CA SER A 618 -22.05 -6.13 -8.72
C SER A 618 -22.79 -4.88 -9.22
N GLN A 619 -22.82 -4.66 -10.53
CA GLN A 619 -23.57 -3.53 -11.10
C GLN A 619 -25.08 -3.62 -10.80
N LEU A 620 -25.64 -4.84 -10.80
CA LEU A 620 -27.06 -5.05 -10.51
C LEU A 620 -27.35 -4.76 -9.04
N ASP A 621 -26.51 -5.25 -8.13
CA ASP A 621 -26.67 -4.99 -6.70
C ASP A 621 -26.46 -3.50 -6.39
N GLY A 622 -25.49 -2.85 -7.03
CA GLY A 622 -25.33 -1.40 -6.96
C GLY A 622 -26.60 -0.65 -7.36
N TYR A 623 -27.26 -1.06 -8.44
CA TYR A 623 -28.55 -0.50 -8.87
C TYR A 623 -29.67 -0.74 -7.85
N ILE A 624 -29.87 -1.99 -7.41
CA ILE A 624 -30.92 -2.38 -6.45
C ILE A 624 -30.78 -1.60 -5.13
N TYR A 625 -29.56 -1.47 -4.61
CA TYR A 625 -29.27 -0.83 -3.33
C TYR A 625 -28.93 0.66 -3.47
N LYS A 626 -29.08 1.26 -4.66
CA LYS A 626 -28.82 2.69 -4.96
C LYS A 626 -27.41 3.16 -4.60
N ILE A 627 -26.42 2.29 -4.81
CA ILE A 627 -24.99 2.55 -4.62
C ILE A 627 -24.36 2.85 -5.98
N LYS A 628 -23.68 4.00 -6.08
CA LYS A 628 -22.93 4.38 -7.28
C LYS A 628 -21.44 4.08 -7.11
N ASP A 629 -20.73 4.03 -8.23
CA ASP A 629 -19.27 3.92 -8.21
C ASP A 629 -18.65 5.11 -7.46
N GLY A 630 -17.69 4.84 -6.59
CA GLY A 630 -17.03 5.85 -5.77
C GLY A 630 -17.80 6.31 -4.52
N ASP A 631 -19.07 5.91 -4.35
CA ASP A 631 -19.83 6.20 -3.12
C ASP A 631 -19.13 5.59 -1.90
N VAL A 632 -19.09 6.34 -0.80
CA VAL A 632 -18.67 5.80 0.50
C VAL A 632 -19.79 4.92 1.04
N VAL A 633 -19.47 3.67 1.37
CA VAL A 633 -20.41 2.69 1.90
C VAL A 633 -19.97 2.19 3.27
N GLU A 634 -20.94 1.91 4.14
CA GLU A 634 -20.72 1.12 5.35
C GLU A 634 -21.08 -0.34 5.05
N VAL A 635 -20.15 -1.23 5.35
CA VAL A 635 -20.33 -2.67 5.32
C VAL A 635 -20.47 -3.13 6.76
N LYS A 636 -21.58 -3.79 7.09
CA LYS A 636 -21.88 -4.22 8.47
C LYS A 636 -22.06 -5.73 8.52
N SER A 637 -21.47 -6.33 9.55
CA SER A 637 -21.67 -7.72 9.97
C SER A 637 -22.13 -7.73 11.43
N LYS A 638 -22.32 -8.91 12.03
CA LYS A 638 -22.52 -9.01 13.48
C LYS A 638 -21.29 -8.62 14.30
N ASN A 639 -20.09 -8.71 13.73
CA ASN A 639 -18.83 -8.48 14.46
C ASN A 639 -18.37 -7.03 14.42
N GLY A 640 -18.77 -6.27 13.40
CA GLY A 640 -18.30 -4.90 13.26
C GLY A 640 -18.74 -4.24 11.97
N VAL A 641 -18.18 -3.05 11.76
CA VAL A 641 -18.43 -2.18 10.61
C VAL A 641 -17.11 -1.80 9.96
N VAL A 642 -17.16 -1.66 8.64
CA VAL A 642 -16.09 -1.15 7.79
C VAL A 642 -16.68 -0.06 6.90
N ARG A 643 -15.89 0.96 6.57
CA ARG A 643 -16.28 2.06 5.70
C ARG A 643 -15.23 2.27 4.63
N VAL A 644 -15.63 2.06 3.38
CA VAL A 644 -14.75 2.12 2.20
C VAL A 644 -15.54 2.65 1.00
N ARG A 645 -14.86 2.94 -0.11
CA ARG A 645 -15.56 3.27 -1.37
C ARG A 645 -16.08 2.02 -2.07
N ALA A 646 -17.25 2.12 -2.66
CA ALA A 646 -17.78 1.11 -3.56
C ALA A 646 -17.12 1.21 -4.94
N LYS A 647 -16.81 0.05 -5.52
CA LYS A 647 -16.36 -0.13 -6.90
C LYS A 647 -17.35 -1.05 -7.61
N LEU A 648 -18.13 -0.50 -8.54
CA LEU A 648 -19.09 -1.31 -9.30
C LEU A 648 -18.34 -2.21 -10.28
N SER A 649 -18.67 -3.50 -10.30
CA SER A 649 -17.97 -4.51 -11.09
C SER A 649 -18.94 -5.42 -11.83
N LYS A 650 -18.56 -5.83 -13.05
CA LYS A 650 -19.24 -6.91 -13.80
C LYS A 650 -18.65 -8.28 -13.47
N SER A 651 -17.53 -8.32 -12.76
CA SER A 651 -16.75 -9.53 -12.52
C SER A 651 -17.15 -10.25 -11.23
N ILE A 652 -18.07 -9.73 -10.44
CA ILE A 652 -18.51 -10.35 -9.18
C ILE A 652 -19.96 -10.81 -9.29
N ARG A 653 -20.26 -11.98 -8.72
CA ARG A 653 -21.60 -12.56 -8.72
C ARG A 653 -22.57 -11.69 -7.92
N ASN A 654 -23.83 -11.61 -8.36
CA ASN A 654 -24.88 -10.95 -7.60
C ASN A 654 -25.09 -11.62 -6.24
N GLY A 655 -25.33 -10.82 -5.19
CA GLY A 655 -25.41 -11.28 -3.80
C GLY A 655 -24.04 -11.53 -3.15
N VAL A 656 -22.93 -11.28 -3.85
CA VAL A 656 -21.57 -11.45 -3.34
C VAL A 656 -20.81 -10.12 -3.43
N VAL A 657 -20.08 -9.79 -2.37
CA VAL A 657 -19.20 -8.61 -2.33
C VAL A 657 -17.77 -9.02 -1.99
N PHE A 658 -16.79 -8.24 -2.43
CA PHE A 658 -15.37 -8.53 -2.21
C PHE A 658 -14.64 -7.35 -1.59
N LEU A 659 -13.88 -7.62 -0.52
CA LEU A 659 -13.03 -6.63 0.13
C LEU A 659 -11.62 -7.22 0.41
N PRO A 660 -10.54 -6.62 -0.12
CA PRO A 660 -9.18 -7.04 0.21
C PRO A 660 -8.80 -6.74 1.67
N MET A 661 -8.04 -7.63 2.31
CA MET A 661 -7.69 -7.52 3.74
C MET A 661 -6.42 -6.69 4.04
N HIS A 662 -5.82 -6.05 3.04
CA HIS A 662 -4.43 -5.59 3.14
C HIS A 662 -4.20 -4.41 4.10
N TRP A 663 -5.24 -3.60 4.35
CA TRP A 663 -5.13 -2.36 5.10
C TRP A 663 -5.39 -2.57 6.60
N GLY A 664 -4.48 -2.05 7.42
CA GLY A 664 -4.60 -1.95 8.88
C GLY A 664 -5.30 -0.67 9.34
N LYS A 665 -4.99 -0.22 10.56
CA LYS A 665 -5.49 1.08 11.05
C LYS A 665 -4.87 2.22 10.26
N GLN A 666 -5.65 3.28 10.05
CA GLN A 666 -5.14 4.53 9.50
C GLN A 666 -5.28 5.62 10.56
N LEU A 667 -4.13 6.10 11.05
CA LEU A 667 -4.05 6.85 12.30
C LEU A 667 -4.68 6.01 13.42
N GLU A 668 -5.79 6.46 14.02
CA GLU A 668 -6.54 5.73 15.05
C GLU A 668 -7.86 5.13 14.53
N ASN A 669 -8.14 5.27 13.23
CA ASN A 669 -9.38 4.78 12.64
C ASN A 669 -9.20 3.36 12.09
N ASP A 670 -10.17 2.51 12.38
CA ASP A 670 -10.11 1.09 12.10
C ASP A 670 -11.14 0.62 11.06
N LEU A 671 -11.98 1.52 10.54
CA LEU A 671 -13.05 1.18 9.61
C LEU A 671 -12.54 0.72 8.23
N ASN A 672 -11.22 0.74 7.97
CA ASN A 672 -10.64 0.21 6.72
C ASN A 672 -10.23 -1.27 6.82
N ARG A 673 -10.34 -1.90 8.00
CA ARG A 673 -9.87 -3.27 8.24
C ARG A 673 -10.94 -4.30 7.90
N ALA A 674 -10.78 -5.02 6.78
CA ALA A 674 -11.75 -6.02 6.34
C ALA A 674 -12.09 -7.08 7.41
N ASN A 675 -11.09 -7.49 8.20
CA ASN A 675 -11.26 -8.52 9.22
C ASN A 675 -11.97 -8.03 10.50
N ASN A 676 -12.39 -6.76 10.57
CA ASN A 676 -13.42 -6.32 11.52
C ASN A 676 -14.77 -7.00 11.26
N LEU A 677 -15.03 -7.40 10.01
CA LEU A 677 -16.31 -7.99 9.60
C LEU A 677 -16.36 -9.51 9.79
N THR A 678 -15.22 -10.18 9.67
CA THR A 678 -15.16 -11.63 9.49
C THR A 678 -15.54 -12.39 10.76
N PHE A 679 -16.23 -13.52 10.59
CA PHE A 679 -16.63 -14.39 11.71
C PHE A 679 -15.48 -15.18 12.33
N THR A 680 -15.69 -15.64 13.56
CA THR A 680 -14.75 -16.48 14.32
C THR A 680 -14.99 -17.98 14.13
N ARG A 681 -15.98 -18.38 13.33
CA ARG A 681 -16.24 -19.79 13.09
C ARG A 681 -15.04 -20.41 12.36
N VAL A 682 -14.64 -21.59 12.84
CA VAL A 682 -13.54 -22.37 12.29
C VAL A 682 -14.02 -23.74 11.82
N ASP A 683 -13.30 -24.33 10.88
CA ASP A 683 -13.44 -25.74 10.53
C ASP A 683 -13.19 -26.64 11.76
N PRO A 684 -14.05 -27.63 12.03
CA PRO A 684 -13.98 -28.41 13.27
C PRO A 684 -12.72 -29.29 13.36
N GLN A 685 -12.11 -29.66 12.23
CA GLN A 685 -10.95 -30.55 12.20
C GLN A 685 -9.63 -29.77 12.13
N SER A 686 -9.53 -28.85 11.18
CA SER A 686 -8.32 -28.07 10.91
C SER A 686 -8.22 -26.79 11.75
N LYS A 687 -9.33 -26.32 12.33
CA LYS A 687 -9.42 -25.06 13.06
C LYS A 687 -9.11 -23.82 12.18
N GLU A 688 -9.27 -23.94 10.86
CA GLU A 688 -9.13 -22.82 9.93
C GLU A 688 -10.37 -21.92 9.95
N PRO A 689 -10.25 -20.58 10.01
CA PRO A 689 -11.40 -19.68 10.03
C PRO A 689 -12.07 -19.46 8.67
N ASP A 690 -13.36 -19.14 8.73
CA ASP A 690 -14.28 -18.94 7.60
C ASP A 690 -14.16 -17.55 6.93
N PHE A 691 -12.98 -17.20 6.41
CA PHE A 691 -12.75 -15.87 5.80
C PHE A 691 -13.46 -15.64 4.46
N LYS A 692 -13.88 -16.72 3.78
CA LYS A 692 -14.50 -16.65 2.44
C LYS A 692 -16.02 -16.59 2.51
N TYR A 693 -16.59 -16.60 3.71
CA TYR A 693 -18.03 -16.51 3.90
C TYR A 693 -18.36 -15.69 5.15
N THR A 694 -18.83 -14.46 4.96
CA THR A 694 -19.36 -13.64 6.05
C THR A 694 -20.62 -12.94 5.56
N THR A 695 -21.72 -13.04 6.29
CA THR A 695 -22.95 -12.35 5.92
C THR A 695 -22.86 -10.87 6.28
N VAL A 696 -23.13 -10.00 5.31
CA VAL A 696 -23.02 -8.55 5.48
C VAL A 696 -24.21 -7.81 4.87
N SER A 697 -24.42 -6.58 5.33
CA SER A 697 -25.20 -5.58 4.63
C SER A 697 -24.27 -4.47 4.12
N VAL A 698 -24.66 -3.89 3.00
CA VAL A 698 -23.95 -2.77 2.39
C VAL A 698 -24.94 -1.63 2.25
N THR A 699 -24.63 -0.50 2.86
CA THR A 699 -25.46 0.71 2.82
C THR A 699 -24.60 1.90 2.47
N LYS A 700 -25.13 2.81 1.65
CA LYS A 700 -24.49 4.11 1.43
C LYS A 700 -24.31 4.81 2.78
N TYR A 701 -23.09 5.25 3.05
CA TYR A 701 -22.81 6.00 4.26
C TYR A 701 -23.56 7.33 4.21
N GLN A 702 -24.32 7.61 5.26
CA GLN A 702 -24.97 8.89 5.46
C GLN A 702 -24.33 9.56 6.66
N LYS A 703 -23.55 10.61 6.42
CA LYS A 703 -23.04 11.45 7.49
C LYS A 703 -24.17 12.31 8.09
N PRO A 704 -24.08 12.68 9.37
CA PRO A 704 -25.00 13.65 9.96
C PRO A 704 -24.89 15.00 9.25
N LYS A 705 -25.99 15.77 9.27
CA LYS A 705 -25.97 17.16 8.79
C LYS A 705 -25.15 18.01 9.75
N GLU A 706 -24.19 18.75 9.20
CA GLU A 706 -23.24 19.54 9.97
C GLU A 706 -23.23 21.00 9.49
N LYS A 707 -22.84 21.92 10.38
CA LYS A 707 -22.52 23.31 10.10
C LYS A 707 -21.01 23.46 10.02
N ILE A 708 -20.52 23.76 8.82
CA ILE A 708 -19.10 23.95 8.52
C ILE A 708 -18.82 25.43 8.41
N LEU A 709 -17.88 25.94 9.22
CA LEU A 709 -17.34 27.29 9.05
C LEU A 709 -16.00 27.21 8.34
N VAL A 710 -15.83 28.03 7.30
CA VAL A 710 -14.57 28.19 6.59
C VAL A 710 -14.07 29.61 6.81
N ILE A 711 -12.92 29.75 7.46
CA ILE A 711 -12.28 31.05 7.70
C ILE A 711 -11.25 31.30 6.59
N GLY A 712 -11.56 32.22 5.69
CA GLY A 712 -10.79 32.55 4.50
C GLY A 712 -11.51 32.13 3.21
N ALA A 713 -11.31 32.91 2.15
CA ALA A 713 -11.97 32.73 0.86
C ALA A 713 -10.99 32.66 -0.33
N GLY A 714 -9.81 32.11 -0.09
CA GLY A 714 -8.77 31.90 -1.10
C GLY A 714 -8.96 30.60 -1.91
N ALA A 715 -7.92 30.20 -2.64
CA ALA A 715 -7.95 29.02 -3.51
C ALA A 715 -8.28 27.71 -2.76
N ALA A 716 -7.71 27.50 -1.57
CA ALA A 716 -7.95 26.30 -0.76
C ALA A 716 -9.43 26.19 -0.34
N ALA A 717 -10.00 27.26 0.22
CA ALA A 717 -11.40 27.33 0.62
C ALA A 717 -12.34 27.08 -0.56
N PHE A 718 -12.11 27.76 -1.68
CA PHE A 718 -12.92 27.59 -2.88
C PHE A 718 -12.92 26.13 -3.36
N ARG A 719 -11.75 25.52 -3.41
CA ARG A 719 -11.58 24.13 -3.87
C ARG A 719 -12.22 23.13 -2.92
N PHE A 720 -12.13 23.36 -1.61
CA PHE A 720 -12.84 22.55 -0.63
C PHE A 720 -14.34 22.61 -0.89
N ILE A 721 -14.92 23.81 -1.01
CA ILE A 721 -16.36 24.00 -1.24
C ILE A 721 -16.82 23.33 -2.54
N GLN A 722 -16.06 23.47 -3.63
CA GLN A 722 -16.39 22.80 -4.90
C GLN A 722 -16.41 21.28 -4.75
N ASN A 723 -15.32 20.68 -4.27
CA ASN A 723 -15.21 19.23 -4.12
C ASN A 723 -16.27 18.68 -3.16
N TYR A 724 -16.59 19.44 -2.12
CA TYR A 724 -17.58 19.06 -1.12
C TYR A 724 -19.01 19.10 -1.68
N ARG A 725 -19.36 20.17 -2.43
CA ARG A 725 -20.68 20.34 -3.04
C ARG A 725 -20.95 19.43 -4.22
N GLU A 726 -19.93 18.81 -4.80
CA GLU A 726 -20.11 17.72 -5.78
C GLU A 726 -20.80 16.49 -5.15
N HIS A 727 -20.69 16.29 -3.83
CA HIS A 727 -21.17 15.09 -3.14
C HIS A 727 -22.14 15.36 -1.97
N ASN A 728 -22.17 16.58 -1.43
CA ASN A 728 -23.07 16.97 -0.33
C ASN A 728 -23.72 18.33 -0.58
N ASP A 729 -25.05 18.37 -0.59
CA ASP A 729 -25.86 19.58 -0.75
C ASP A 729 -26.68 19.96 0.48
N SER A 730 -26.57 19.19 1.58
CA SER A 730 -27.43 19.29 2.76
C SER A 730 -26.81 20.09 3.91
N ASP A 731 -25.49 20.10 4.05
CA ASP A 731 -24.78 20.80 5.13
C ASP A 731 -24.83 22.32 4.95
N SER A 732 -24.79 23.04 6.08
CA SER A 732 -24.66 24.50 6.05
C SER A 732 -23.18 24.87 6.00
N ILE A 733 -22.77 25.64 4.99
CA ILE A 733 -21.39 26.14 4.87
C ILE A 733 -21.41 27.66 4.99
N HIS A 734 -20.74 28.20 6.00
CA HIS A 734 -20.53 29.63 6.15
C HIS A 734 -19.07 29.95 5.85
N VAL A 735 -18.83 30.92 4.98
CA VAL A 735 -17.49 31.32 4.57
C VAL A 735 -17.25 32.75 5.02
N PHE A 736 -16.25 32.95 5.87
CA PHE A 736 -15.86 34.27 6.37
C PHE A 736 -14.66 34.79 5.59
N SER A 737 -14.84 35.91 4.91
CA SER A 737 -13.80 36.60 4.15
C SER A 737 -13.52 37.96 4.76
N LYS A 738 -12.26 38.18 5.12
CA LYS A 738 -11.78 39.52 5.49
C LYS A 738 -11.86 40.49 4.31
N GLU A 739 -11.64 40.00 3.09
CA GLU A 739 -11.67 40.82 1.87
C GLU A 739 -13.12 40.99 1.37
N PRO A 740 -13.46 42.14 0.76
CA PRO A 740 -14.78 42.38 0.16
C PRO A 740 -15.06 41.51 -1.06
N HIS A 741 -13.99 41.10 -1.78
CA HIS A 741 -14.08 40.35 -3.02
C HIS A 741 -13.42 38.96 -2.90
N PRO A 742 -14.19 37.89 -2.62
CA PRO A 742 -13.65 36.54 -2.45
C PRO A 742 -13.45 35.78 -3.77
N PHE A 743 -12.81 34.61 -3.71
CA PHE A 743 -12.73 33.61 -4.79
C PHE A 743 -12.16 34.11 -6.14
N TYR A 744 -11.02 34.79 -6.11
CA TYR A 744 -10.27 35.20 -7.31
C TYR A 744 -8.87 34.56 -7.37
N ASN A 745 -8.26 34.56 -8.55
CA ASN A 745 -6.91 34.06 -8.76
C ASN A 745 -5.87 35.16 -8.50
N ARG A 746 -5.39 35.24 -7.26
CA ARG A 746 -4.36 36.22 -6.87
C ARG A 746 -3.01 36.07 -7.59
N VAL A 747 -2.74 34.94 -8.25
CA VAL A 747 -1.51 34.72 -9.02
C VAL A 747 -1.55 35.51 -10.34
N LEU A 748 -2.72 36.02 -10.74
CA LEU A 748 -2.91 36.81 -11.97
C LEU A 748 -3.03 38.32 -11.67
N LEU A 749 -2.68 38.76 -10.46
CA LEU A 749 -2.68 40.19 -10.11
C LEU A 749 -1.67 41.01 -10.93
N PRO A 750 -0.46 40.51 -11.28
CA PRO A 750 0.44 41.23 -12.19
C PRO A 750 -0.21 41.61 -13.52
N GLU A 751 -0.87 40.66 -14.19
CA GLU A 751 -1.55 40.87 -15.47
C GLU A 751 -2.81 41.74 -15.33
N TYR A 752 -3.41 41.80 -14.14
CA TYR A 752 -4.52 42.71 -13.84
C TYR A 752 -4.07 44.17 -13.69
N VAL A 753 -2.91 44.39 -13.05
CA VAL A 753 -2.32 45.73 -12.89
C VAL A 753 -2.05 46.37 -14.24
N THR A 754 -1.65 45.58 -15.23
CA THR A 754 -1.32 46.05 -16.59
C THR A 754 -2.47 45.99 -17.58
N GLU A 755 -3.69 45.69 -17.09
CA GLU A 755 -4.92 45.58 -17.90
C GLU A 755 -4.90 44.51 -19.00
N GLU A 756 -3.93 43.59 -19.00
CA GLU A 756 -3.94 42.43 -19.88
C GLU A 756 -5.11 41.49 -19.56
N LEU A 757 -5.49 41.42 -18.29
CA LEU A 757 -6.67 40.71 -17.80
C LEU A 757 -7.61 41.66 -17.05
N THR A 758 -8.91 41.53 -17.31
CA THR A 758 -9.95 42.23 -16.55
C THR A 758 -10.19 41.55 -15.20
N TRP A 759 -10.82 42.28 -14.27
CA TRP A 759 -11.19 41.74 -12.96
C TRP A 759 -12.07 40.48 -13.09
N GLU A 760 -12.99 40.47 -14.05
CA GLU A 760 -13.89 39.35 -14.33
C GLU A 760 -13.12 38.08 -14.75
N GLN A 761 -11.97 38.23 -15.42
CA GLN A 761 -11.11 37.11 -15.81
C GLN A 761 -10.30 36.54 -14.63
N LEU A 762 -10.10 37.32 -13.57
CA LEU A 762 -9.48 36.87 -12.33
C LEU A 762 -10.45 36.10 -11.43
N GLN A 763 -11.76 36.35 -11.53
CA GLN A 763 -12.77 35.68 -10.72
C GLN A 763 -12.82 34.18 -11.06
N LYS A 764 -12.69 33.32 -10.03
CA LYS A 764 -12.78 31.86 -10.20
C LYS A 764 -14.21 31.37 -10.40
N ILE A 765 -15.19 32.20 -10.07
CA ILE A 765 -16.60 31.88 -10.19
C ILE A 765 -17.39 33.16 -10.44
N LYS A 766 -18.34 33.09 -11.37
CA LYS A 766 -19.33 34.16 -11.63
C LYS A 766 -20.48 34.04 -10.63
N GLU A 767 -21.24 35.12 -10.43
CA GLU A 767 -22.36 35.16 -9.48
C GLU A 767 -23.38 34.02 -9.67
N ALA A 768 -23.75 33.73 -10.92
CA ALA A 768 -24.65 32.62 -11.25
C ALA A 768 -24.11 31.23 -10.89
N GLY A 769 -22.79 31.07 -10.81
CA GLY A 769 -22.13 29.85 -10.33
C GLY A 769 -22.04 29.79 -8.80
N LEU A 770 -21.87 30.94 -8.14
CA LEU A 770 -21.75 31.05 -6.69
C LEU A 770 -23.04 30.64 -5.97
N SER A 771 -24.20 31.03 -6.52
CA SER A 771 -25.52 30.63 -5.98
C SER A 771 -25.73 29.11 -5.99
N LYS A 772 -25.15 28.39 -6.97
CA LYS A 772 -25.22 26.92 -7.05
C LYS A 772 -24.46 26.22 -5.93
N LEU A 773 -23.46 26.86 -5.31
CA LEU A 773 -22.70 26.28 -4.21
C LEU A 773 -23.47 26.27 -2.88
N LYS A 774 -24.61 26.97 -2.78
CA LYS A 774 -25.47 27.02 -1.58
C LYS A 774 -24.65 27.29 -0.31
N ILE A 775 -23.90 28.39 -0.30
CA ILE A 775 -23.07 28.82 0.84
C ILE A 775 -23.56 30.17 1.40
N SER A 776 -23.33 30.39 2.69
CA SER A 776 -23.51 31.70 3.33
C SER A 776 -22.16 32.43 3.36
N LEU A 777 -21.99 33.37 2.45
CA LEU A 777 -20.74 34.11 2.29
C LEU A 777 -20.81 35.43 3.07
N HIS A 778 -19.90 35.62 4.02
CA HIS A 778 -19.77 36.82 4.84
C HIS A 778 -18.50 37.57 4.42
N THR A 779 -18.65 38.65 3.65
CA THR A 779 -17.52 39.48 3.19
C THR A 779 -17.24 40.64 4.12
N SER A 780 -16.01 41.16 4.07
CA SER A 780 -15.53 42.23 4.96
C SER A 780 -15.71 41.92 6.45
N LEU A 781 -15.62 40.64 6.81
CA LEU A 781 -15.85 40.13 8.16
C LEU A 781 -14.78 39.09 8.51
N SER A 782 -13.91 39.42 9.47
CA SER A 782 -12.91 38.48 10.01
C SER A 782 -13.43 37.77 11.24
N ILE A 783 -12.88 36.59 11.52
CA ILE A 783 -13.01 35.95 12.83
C ILE A 783 -11.84 36.39 13.69
N GLU A 784 -12.11 36.82 14.92
CA GLU A 784 -11.13 37.36 15.85
C GLU A 784 -10.83 36.41 17.02
N LYS A 785 -11.77 35.50 17.37
CA LYS A 785 -11.61 34.55 18.46
C LYS A 785 -12.18 33.17 18.11
N ILE A 786 -11.51 32.11 18.57
CA ILE A 786 -11.95 30.72 18.44
C ILE A 786 -12.00 30.10 19.84
N ASP A 787 -13.10 29.42 20.18
CA ASP A 787 -13.20 28.57 21.37
C ASP A 787 -13.31 27.12 20.90
N PRO A 788 -12.20 26.36 20.86
CA PRO A 788 -12.18 24.98 20.40
C PRO A 788 -13.03 24.03 21.25
N GLU A 789 -13.09 24.28 22.56
CA GLU A 789 -13.76 23.39 23.54
C GLU A 789 -15.27 23.48 23.39
N ASN A 790 -15.81 24.69 23.25
CA ASN A 790 -17.25 24.92 23.08
C ASN A 790 -17.70 24.97 21.61
N GLN A 791 -16.77 24.81 20.66
CA GLN A 791 -17.00 24.85 19.21
C GLN A 791 -17.70 26.13 18.74
N LYS A 792 -17.14 27.29 19.14
CA LYS A 792 -17.66 28.63 18.84
C LYS A 792 -16.58 29.55 18.29
N VAL A 793 -16.99 30.52 17.49
CA VAL A 793 -16.13 31.61 16.99
C VAL A 793 -16.82 32.96 17.14
N TRP A 794 -16.05 34.05 17.24
CA TRP A 794 -16.56 35.42 17.25
C TRP A 794 -15.99 36.19 16.07
N ASP A 795 -16.88 36.86 15.34
CA ASP A 795 -16.48 37.73 14.24
C ASP A 795 -16.03 39.12 14.72
N SER A 796 -15.54 39.93 13.79
CA SER A 796 -15.04 41.28 14.06
C SER A 796 -16.13 42.28 14.48
N LYS A 797 -17.41 41.89 14.47
CA LYS A 797 -18.53 42.66 15.03
C LYS A 797 -18.94 42.15 16.42
N GLY A 798 -18.22 41.16 16.96
CA GLY A 798 -18.51 40.54 18.25
C GLY A 798 -19.67 39.54 18.20
N GLN A 799 -20.18 39.18 17.01
CA GLN A 799 -21.24 38.18 16.89
C GLN A 799 -20.67 36.77 17.01
N GLU A 800 -21.36 35.94 17.78
CA GLU A 800 -21.02 34.54 18.03
C GLU A 800 -21.59 33.62 16.94
N HIS A 801 -20.78 32.66 16.50
CA HIS A 801 -21.17 31.61 15.56
C HIS A 801 -20.72 30.24 16.07
N SER A 802 -21.65 29.29 16.22
CA SER A 802 -21.31 27.88 16.49
C SER A 802 -20.88 27.14 15.22
N TYR A 803 -20.13 26.04 15.39
CA TYR A 803 -19.73 25.14 14.31
C TYR A 803 -19.71 23.68 14.76
N ASP A 804 -19.90 22.75 13.81
CA ASP A 804 -19.59 21.33 14.02
C ASP A 804 -18.19 21.01 13.47
N LYS A 805 -17.78 21.71 12.40
CA LYS A 805 -16.44 21.64 11.81
C LYS A 805 -15.94 23.04 11.48
N LEU A 806 -14.67 23.32 11.80
CA LEU A 806 -14.00 24.58 11.50
C LEU A 806 -12.81 24.33 10.56
N ILE A 807 -12.79 25.03 9.43
CA ILE A 807 -11.71 24.95 8.44
C ILE A 807 -10.99 26.29 8.39
N LEU A 808 -9.71 26.27 8.77
CA LEU A 808 -8.82 27.42 8.69
C LEU A 808 -8.16 27.42 7.30
N ALA A 809 -8.47 28.46 6.51
CA ALA A 809 -7.95 28.68 5.17
C ALA A 809 -7.57 30.16 4.96
N THR A 810 -7.02 30.78 5.99
CA THR A 810 -6.74 32.23 6.13
C THR A 810 -5.64 32.74 5.19
N GLY A 811 -4.96 31.85 4.47
CA GLY A 811 -3.91 32.17 3.50
C GLY A 811 -2.70 32.88 4.13
N SER A 812 -2.01 33.67 3.34
CA SER A 812 -0.86 34.48 3.78
C SER A 812 -0.98 35.94 3.35
N ARG A 813 -0.26 36.80 4.07
CA ARG A 813 -0.05 38.22 3.76
C ARG A 813 1.36 38.45 3.20
N ALA A 814 1.58 39.58 2.53
CA ALA A 814 2.92 39.97 2.11
C ALA A 814 3.85 40.11 3.32
N PHE A 815 5.10 39.68 3.17
CA PHE A 815 6.13 40.02 4.14
C PHE A 815 6.61 41.45 3.86
N VAL A 816 6.54 42.31 4.87
CA VAL A 816 6.85 43.74 4.76
C VAL A 816 8.01 44.05 5.71
N PRO A 817 9.13 44.60 5.23
CA PRO A 817 10.19 45.11 6.10
C PRO A 817 9.65 46.19 7.05
N LYS A 818 10.16 46.26 8.28
CA LYS A 818 9.70 47.26 9.26
C LYS A 818 9.84 48.71 8.75
N ASP A 819 10.88 48.97 7.96
CA ASP A 819 11.21 50.31 7.47
C ASP A 819 10.60 50.62 6.09
N ALA A 820 9.68 49.79 5.59
CA ALA A 820 9.11 49.94 4.25
C ALA A 820 8.12 51.11 4.10
N GLN A 821 7.58 51.62 5.22
CA GLN A 821 6.69 52.79 5.28
C GLN A 821 5.53 52.75 4.24
N LEU A 822 4.80 51.63 4.18
CA LEU A 822 3.73 51.42 3.18
C LEU A 822 2.54 52.40 3.31
N ASP A 823 2.47 53.17 4.39
CA ASP A 823 1.49 54.23 4.60
C ASP A 823 1.80 55.50 3.78
N LEU A 824 3.05 55.67 3.33
CA LEU A 824 3.45 56.80 2.49
C LEU A 824 3.20 56.52 0.99
N PRO A 825 2.92 57.56 0.16
CA PRO A 825 2.68 57.40 -1.26
C PRO A 825 3.82 56.70 -2.02
N GLY A 826 3.49 55.99 -3.10
CA GLY A 826 4.48 55.36 -3.99
C GLY A 826 5.09 54.04 -3.49
N ARG A 827 4.69 53.53 -2.32
CA ARG A 827 5.23 52.30 -1.71
C ARG A 827 4.14 51.23 -1.62
N PHE A 828 4.38 50.06 -2.23
CA PHE A 828 3.34 49.05 -2.42
C PHE A 828 3.80 47.63 -2.09
N THR A 829 2.82 46.75 -1.89
CA THR A 829 2.96 45.29 -1.96
C THR A 829 2.06 44.76 -3.07
N MET A 830 2.05 43.44 -3.31
CA MET A 830 1.18 42.82 -4.30
C MET A 830 0.66 41.48 -3.78
N ARG A 831 -0.41 41.49 -2.97
CA ARG A 831 -1.00 40.25 -2.42
C ARG A 831 -2.52 40.19 -2.48
N SER A 832 -3.19 41.34 -2.38
CA SER A 832 -4.64 41.46 -2.49
C SER A 832 -5.04 42.28 -3.72
N ARG A 833 -6.33 42.26 -4.07
CA ARG A 833 -6.88 43.19 -5.06
C ARG A 833 -6.68 44.64 -4.63
N GLU A 834 -6.88 44.97 -3.36
CA GLU A 834 -6.69 46.34 -2.84
C GLU A 834 -5.26 46.82 -3.04
N ASP A 835 -4.27 45.94 -2.90
CA ASP A 835 -2.87 46.26 -3.19
C ASP A 835 -2.68 46.60 -4.68
N ALA A 836 -3.25 45.78 -5.57
CA ALA A 836 -3.17 45.97 -7.01
C ALA A 836 -3.88 47.25 -7.46
N ASP A 837 -5.10 47.50 -6.97
CA ASP A 837 -5.88 48.71 -7.27
C ASP A 837 -5.14 49.97 -6.79
N LYS A 838 -4.58 49.96 -5.58
CA LYS A 838 -3.77 51.08 -5.07
C LYS A 838 -2.54 51.35 -5.93
N PHE A 839 -1.83 50.29 -6.33
CA PHE A 839 -0.63 50.42 -7.15
C PHE A 839 -0.97 50.97 -8.55
N LYS A 840 -1.95 50.37 -9.21
CA LYS A 840 -2.44 50.79 -10.53
C LYS A 840 -2.92 52.24 -10.52
N ASN A 841 -3.86 52.57 -9.63
CA ASN A 841 -4.40 53.93 -9.52
C ASN A 841 -3.31 54.97 -9.22
N TYR A 842 -2.27 54.59 -8.46
CA TYR A 842 -1.16 55.48 -8.19
C TYR A 842 -0.34 55.74 -9.45
N LEU A 843 0.04 54.71 -10.21
CA LEU A 843 0.76 54.87 -11.48
C LEU A 843 -0.04 55.74 -12.46
N ASP A 844 -1.35 55.50 -12.59
CA ASP A 844 -2.24 56.32 -13.44
C ASP A 844 -2.30 57.79 -12.96
N SER A 845 -2.32 58.00 -11.64
CA SER A 845 -2.35 59.35 -11.05
C SER A 845 -1.08 60.17 -11.30
N THR A 846 0.04 59.52 -11.67
CA THR A 846 1.27 60.24 -12.03
C THR A 846 1.12 61.05 -13.33
N GLN A 847 0.15 60.71 -14.19
CA GLN A 847 -0.06 61.28 -15.53
C GLN A 847 1.16 61.19 -16.46
N LEU A 848 2.14 60.35 -16.13
CA LEU A 848 3.31 60.11 -16.97
C LEU A 848 3.00 59.00 -17.99
N PRO A 849 3.43 59.14 -19.26
CA PRO A 849 3.43 58.02 -20.21
C PRO A 849 4.22 56.84 -19.65
N ALA A 850 3.79 55.61 -19.96
CA ALA A 850 4.35 54.40 -19.38
C ALA A 850 5.87 54.28 -19.61
N GLU A 851 6.36 54.69 -20.79
CA GLU A 851 7.77 54.72 -21.16
C GLU A 851 8.65 55.68 -20.32
N VAL A 852 8.03 56.62 -19.60
CA VAL A 852 8.70 57.56 -18.69
C VAL A 852 8.63 57.08 -17.23
N GLN A 853 7.71 56.17 -16.91
CA GLN A 853 7.55 55.62 -15.57
C GLN A 853 8.69 54.65 -15.23
N HIS A 854 9.14 54.69 -13.98
CA HIS A 854 10.15 53.79 -13.43
C HIS A 854 9.67 53.17 -12.12
N VAL A 855 9.62 51.84 -12.08
CA VAL A 855 9.22 51.08 -10.88
C VAL A 855 10.40 50.25 -10.37
N VAL A 856 10.67 50.37 -9.07
CA VAL A 856 11.64 49.51 -8.37
C VAL A 856 10.92 48.36 -7.70
N ILE A 857 11.31 47.13 -8.00
CA ILE A 857 10.78 45.92 -7.38
C ILE A 857 11.84 45.35 -6.44
N VAL A 858 11.50 45.23 -5.15
CA VAL A 858 12.36 44.62 -4.15
C VAL A 858 12.05 43.13 -4.08
N GLY A 859 13.00 42.30 -4.49
CA GLY A 859 12.88 40.84 -4.53
C GLY A 859 12.75 40.27 -5.95
N GLY A 860 13.74 39.50 -6.38
CA GLY A 860 13.79 38.76 -7.65
C GLY A 860 13.23 37.34 -7.57
N GLY A 861 12.15 37.14 -6.83
CA GLY A 861 11.38 35.87 -6.79
C GLY A 861 10.27 35.82 -7.85
N LEU A 862 9.43 34.78 -7.86
CA LEU A 862 8.36 34.61 -8.87
C LEU A 862 7.48 35.85 -9.02
N LEU A 863 6.86 36.32 -7.94
CA LEU A 863 5.96 37.47 -7.98
C LEU A 863 6.66 38.73 -8.50
N GLY A 864 7.90 38.98 -8.06
CA GLY A 864 8.67 40.14 -8.50
C GLY A 864 9.03 40.08 -9.98
N LEU A 865 9.40 38.90 -10.48
CA LEU A 865 9.71 38.68 -11.90
C LEU A 865 8.47 38.71 -12.79
N GLU A 866 7.35 38.13 -12.35
CA GLU A 866 6.07 38.17 -13.07
C GLU A 866 5.53 39.61 -13.15
N LEU A 867 5.65 40.38 -12.06
CA LEU A 867 5.31 41.81 -12.07
C LEU A 867 6.26 42.61 -12.96
N ALA A 868 7.56 42.33 -12.91
CA ALA A 868 8.54 42.98 -13.80
C ALA A 868 8.23 42.70 -15.28
N ALA A 869 7.87 41.46 -15.61
CA ALA A 869 7.49 41.06 -16.96
C ALA A 869 6.21 41.78 -17.43
N ALA A 870 5.17 41.80 -16.59
CA ALA A 870 3.92 42.49 -16.89
C ALA A 870 4.15 43.99 -17.13
N LEU A 871 4.88 44.68 -16.25
CA LEU A 871 5.19 46.11 -16.39
C LEU A 871 6.08 46.41 -17.60
N GLN A 872 7.00 45.50 -17.94
CA GLN A 872 7.82 45.64 -19.14
C GLN A 872 6.98 45.55 -20.42
N HIS A 873 5.91 44.73 -20.44
CA HIS A 873 4.97 44.66 -21.57
C HIS A 873 4.23 45.97 -21.82
N THR A 874 4.06 46.83 -20.81
CA THR A 874 3.50 48.18 -20.95
C THR A 874 4.55 49.26 -21.17
N ASN A 875 5.82 48.89 -21.43
CA ASN A 875 6.98 49.76 -21.61
C ASN A 875 7.42 50.54 -20.36
N VAL A 876 6.97 50.17 -19.16
CA VAL A 876 7.45 50.78 -17.91
C VAL A 876 8.90 50.37 -17.67
N LYS A 877 9.76 51.32 -17.28
CA LYS A 877 11.13 51.00 -16.87
C LYS A 877 11.08 50.25 -15.54
N VAL A 878 11.77 49.11 -15.45
CA VAL A 878 11.79 48.30 -14.23
C VAL A 878 13.22 48.08 -13.73
N THR A 879 13.41 48.26 -12.42
CA THR A 879 14.63 47.87 -11.71
C THR A 879 14.31 46.88 -10.61
N ILE A 880 14.96 45.72 -10.60
CA ILE A 880 14.88 44.73 -9.53
C ILE A 880 16.05 44.93 -8.55
N VAL A 881 15.76 45.05 -7.26
CA VAL A 881 16.75 45.04 -6.19
C VAL A 881 16.66 43.69 -5.49
N GLN A 882 17.74 42.92 -5.58
CA GLN A 882 17.81 41.56 -5.07
C GLN A 882 18.94 41.44 -4.05
N ARG A 883 18.59 41.00 -2.84
CA ARG A 883 19.55 40.86 -1.74
C ARG A 883 20.56 39.75 -1.97
N ALA A 884 20.18 38.69 -2.66
CA ALA A 884 21.10 37.61 -3.00
C ALA A 884 21.89 37.96 -4.27
N SER A 885 22.97 37.20 -4.51
CA SER A 885 23.78 37.28 -5.74
C SER A 885 23.10 36.69 -6.98
N ARG A 886 21.84 36.23 -6.85
CA ARG A 886 21.12 35.49 -7.89
C ARG A 886 19.59 35.64 -7.78
N LEU A 887 18.89 35.45 -8.89
CA LEU A 887 17.42 35.45 -8.96
C LEU A 887 16.85 34.10 -8.50
N MET A 888 15.64 34.11 -7.91
CA MET A 888 14.94 32.89 -7.48
C MET A 888 15.85 31.93 -6.69
N GLU A 889 16.61 32.46 -5.72
CA GLU A 889 17.71 31.75 -5.06
C GLU A 889 17.27 30.51 -4.26
N ARG A 890 15.97 30.38 -3.98
CA ARG A 890 15.36 29.22 -3.32
C ARG A 890 14.79 28.19 -4.31
N GLN A 891 14.51 28.61 -5.55
CA GLN A 891 13.79 27.81 -6.54
C GLN A 891 14.69 27.35 -7.70
N LEU A 892 15.81 28.02 -7.93
CA LEU A 892 16.74 27.73 -9.02
C LEU A 892 18.14 27.45 -8.50
N ASP A 893 18.88 26.65 -9.25
CA ASP A 893 20.30 26.45 -9.04
C ASP A 893 21.13 27.57 -9.69
N LEU A 894 22.45 27.54 -9.54
CA LEU A 894 23.34 28.62 -10.01
C LEU A 894 23.26 28.82 -11.53
N VAL A 895 23.22 27.73 -12.31
CA VAL A 895 23.24 27.78 -13.78
C VAL A 895 21.93 28.33 -14.32
N SER A 896 20.80 27.76 -13.92
CA SER A 896 19.48 28.22 -14.39
C SER A 896 19.17 29.66 -13.94
N SER A 897 19.57 30.04 -12.73
CA SER A 897 19.42 31.42 -12.24
C SER A 897 20.27 32.41 -13.04
N LYS A 898 21.50 32.04 -13.42
CA LYS A 898 22.35 32.87 -14.28
C LYS A 898 21.73 33.04 -15.68
N LEU A 899 21.27 31.96 -16.30
CA LEU A 899 20.59 32.02 -17.60
C LEU A 899 19.33 32.90 -17.55
N LEU A 900 18.54 32.76 -16.47
CA LEU A 900 17.39 33.64 -16.22
C LEU A 900 17.82 35.11 -16.11
N SER A 901 18.90 35.41 -15.39
CA SER A 901 19.36 36.80 -15.23
C SER A 901 19.77 37.45 -16.55
N LEU A 902 20.41 36.68 -17.45
CA LEU A 902 20.77 37.16 -18.78
C LEU A 902 19.52 37.45 -19.61
N ASP A 903 18.53 36.55 -19.59
CA ASP A 903 17.26 36.73 -20.30
C ASP A 903 16.49 37.96 -19.79
N VAL A 904 16.43 38.15 -18.47
CA VAL A 904 15.77 39.31 -17.83
C VAL A 904 16.47 40.62 -18.22
N GLN A 905 17.80 40.65 -18.24
CA GLN A 905 18.57 41.84 -18.60
C GLN A 905 18.43 42.20 -20.10
N GLU A 906 18.42 41.22 -20.99
CA GLU A 906 18.21 41.43 -22.43
C GLU A 906 16.84 42.04 -22.75
N ARG A 907 15.86 41.83 -21.88
CA ARG A 907 14.52 42.43 -21.99
C ARG A 907 14.43 43.86 -21.44
N GLY A 908 15.56 44.43 -21.03
CA GLY A 908 15.65 45.81 -20.55
C GLY A 908 15.33 46.00 -19.06
N ILE A 909 15.23 44.92 -18.28
CA ILE A 909 15.01 44.99 -16.83
C ILE A 909 16.36 45.08 -16.13
N HIS A 910 16.60 46.18 -15.38
CA HIS A 910 17.85 46.36 -14.64
C HIS A 910 17.82 45.56 -13.33
N ILE A 911 18.94 44.97 -12.93
CA ILE A 911 19.04 44.18 -11.70
C ILE A 911 20.23 44.66 -10.86
N TYR A 912 19.99 44.89 -9.56
CA TYR A 912 21.03 45.09 -8.55
C TYR A 912 21.06 43.90 -7.60
N PHE A 913 22.03 43.01 -7.81
CA PHE A 913 22.33 41.91 -6.90
C PHE A 913 23.11 42.37 -5.67
N ASP A 914 23.14 41.51 -4.63
CA ASP A 914 23.87 41.74 -3.37
C ASP A 914 23.57 43.10 -2.73
N ASN A 915 22.33 43.58 -2.93
CA ASN A 915 21.90 44.89 -2.48
C ASN A 915 20.54 44.85 -1.83
N GLU A 916 20.33 45.79 -0.92
CA GLU A 916 19.07 45.93 -0.20
C GLU A 916 18.71 47.41 -0.14
N VAL A 917 17.40 47.69 -0.14
CA VAL A 917 16.89 49.04 0.08
C VAL A 917 17.20 49.45 1.51
N SER A 918 17.87 50.58 1.69
CA SER A 918 18.19 51.16 2.98
C SER A 918 17.12 52.16 3.41
N THR A 919 16.81 53.14 2.56
CA THR A 919 15.83 54.20 2.85
C THR A 919 15.11 54.64 1.58
N VAL A 920 13.86 55.05 1.72
CA VAL A 920 13.05 55.60 0.63
C VAL A 920 12.54 56.99 1.04
N PHE A 921 13.03 58.04 0.38
CA PHE A 921 12.60 59.42 0.64
C PHE A 921 11.83 59.99 -0.54
N ASP A 922 10.91 60.90 -0.26
CA ASP A 922 10.18 61.61 -1.29
C ASP A 922 11.02 62.80 -1.79
N ASP A 923 11.17 62.93 -3.11
CA ASP A 923 11.77 64.11 -3.72
C ASP A 923 10.71 65.23 -3.79
N GLN A 924 10.87 66.25 -2.96
CA GLN A 924 9.93 67.38 -2.89
C GLN A 924 9.86 68.19 -4.20
N SER A 925 10.84 68.04 -5.10
CA SER A 925 10.91 68.81 -6.35
C SER A 925 10.29 68.09 -7.57
N SER A 926 10.26 66.76 -7.59
CA SER A 926 9.97 66.00 -8.82
C SER A 926 8.86 64.94 -8.70
N LYS A 927 8.20 64.81 -7.54
CA LYS A 927 7.24 63.73 -7.22
C LYS A 927 7.81 62.31 -7.40
N ASN A 928 9.14 62.16 -7.45
CA ASN A 928 9.81 60.86 -7.51
C ASN A 928 10.23 60.39 -6.11
N LEU A 929 10.46 59.09 -5.97
CA LEU A 929 11.08 58.47 -4.82
C LEU A 929 12.59 58.37 -5.03
N ASN A 930 13.36 58.83 -4.04
CA ASN A 930 14.80 58.59 -3.93
C ASN A 930 15.03 57.31 -3.10
N ILE A 931 15.26 56.20 -3.79
CA ILE A 931 15.46 54.88 -3.20
C ILE A 931 16.96 54.65 -3.04
N THR A 932 17.44 54.75 -1.79
CA THR A 932 18.86 54.55 -1.46
C THR A 932 19.10 53.09 -1.12
N LEU A 933 20.06 52.47 -1.80
CA LEU A 933 20.50 51.12 -1.51
C LEU A 933 21.64 51.10 -0.48
N LYS A 934 21.85 49.98 0.22
CA LYS A 934 22.95 49.82 1.19
C LYS A 934 24.35 50.02 0.59
N SER A 935 24.50 49.82 -0.72
CA SER A 935 25.73 50.14 -1.45
C SER A 935 26.02 51.64 -1.61
N GLY A 936 25.10 52.52 -1.18
CA GLY A 936 25.18 53.97 -1.39
C GLY A 936 24.61 54.45 -2.73
N LYS A 937 24.18 53.53 -3.60
CA LYS A 937 23.54 53.89 -4.88
C LYS A 937 22.13 54.43 -4.65
N ILE A 938 21.78 55.52 -5.32
CA ILE A 938 20.44 56.12 -5.28
C ILE A 938 19.75 55.85 -6.62
N ILE A 939 18.51 55.35 -6.55
CA ILE A 939 17.65 55.12 -7.71
C ILE A 939 16.46 56.06 -7.60
N GLN A 940 16.27 56.91 -8.62
CA GLN A 940 15.06 57.72 -8.76
C GLN A 940 13.97 56.92 -9.48
N ALA A 941 12.81 56.76 -8.86
CA ALA A 941 11.70 55.98 -9.40
C ALA A 941 10.35 56.58 -9.01
N ASN A 942 9.28 56.24 -9.73
CA ASN A 942 7.93 56.70 -9.40
C ASN A 942 7.30 55.85 -8.30
N ALA A 943 7.59 54.54 -8.27
CA ALA A 943 7.04 53.64 -7.27
C ALA A 943 8.03 52.54 -6.87
N ILE A 944 7.82 51.98 -5.67
CA ILE A 944 8.53 50.82 -5.16
C ILE A 944 7.54 49.73 -4.74
N VAL A 945 7.80 48.49 -5.15
CA VAL A 945 6.97 47.31 -4.81
C VAL A 945 7.79 46.29 -4.04
N TYR A 946 7.37 45.93 -2.83
CA TYR A 946 8.02 44.91 -2.01
C TYR A 946 7.43 43.52 -2.32
N ALA A 947 8.21 42.68 -3.01
CA ALA A 947 7.87 41.31 -3.44
C ALA A 947 8.80 40.24 -2.82
N ILE A 948 9.16 40.41 -1.55
CA ILE A 948 10.19 39.60 -0.85
C ILE A 948 9.65 38.37 -0.09
N GLY A 949 8.44 37.91 -0.40
CA GLY A 949 7.83 36.71 0.16
C GLY A 949 6.55 36.97 0.96
N THR A 950 6.03 35.93 1.61
CA THR A 950 4.76 35.94 2.33
C THR A 950 4.90 35.38 3.74
N GLN A 951 3.93 35.71 4.61
CA GLN A 951 3.83 35.19 5.97
C GLN A 951 2.44 34.55 6.19
N PRO A 952 2.37 33.27 6.62
CA PRO A 952 1.11 32.60 6.95
C PRO A 952 0.27 33.35 8.01
N ASN A 953 -1.05 33.40 7.81
CA ASN A 953 -1.98 34.06 8.72
C ASN A 953 -2.45 33.11 9.85
N ILE A 954 -1.53 32.76 10.76
CA ILE A 954 -1.76 31.77 11.83
C ILE A 954 -1.99 32.36 13.23
N LYS A 955 -2.02 33.70 13.36
CA LYS A 955 -2.12 34.39 14.65
C LYS A 955 -3.35 33.91 15.46
N ILE A 956 -4.51 33.89 14.81
CA ILE A 956 -5.77 33.42 15.42
C ILE A 956 -5.70 31.97 15.92
N ALA A 957 -5.00 31.09 15.20
CA ALA A 957 -4.86 29.70 15.62
C ALA A 957 -3.97 29.60 16.88
N ARG A 958 -2.83 30.30 16.87
CA ARG A 958 -1.87 30.31 17.96
C ARG A 958 -2.45 30.90 19.25
N GLU A 959 -3.20 32.00 19.16
CA GLU A 959 -3.80 32.67 20.32
C GLU A 959 -4.92 31.85 20.98
N ASN A 960 -5.48 30.86 20.28
CA ASN A 960 -6.59 30.03 20.75
C ASN A 960 -6.18 28.54 20.94
N GLY A 961 -4.92 28.29 21.28
CA GLY A 961 -4.44 26.97 21.73
C GLY A 961 -4.21 25.93 20.62
N ILE A 962 -4.32 26.30 19.35
CA ILE A 962 -4.03 25.39 18.22
C ILE A 962 -2.51 25.34 18.02
N VAL A 963 -1.95 24.12 17.97
CA VAL A 963 -0.50 23.91 17.88
C VAL A 963 0.05 24.46 16.55
N CYS A 964 0.97 25.42 16.65
CA CYS A 964 1.58 26.09 15.51
C CYS A 964 3.11 26.12 15.62
N SER A 965 3.80 26.08 14.48
CA SER A 965 5.21 26.42 14.33
C SER A 965 5.34 27.51 13.26
N ARG A 966 5.78 27.17 12.05
CA ARG A 966 5.78 28.08 10.88
C ARG A 966 4.38 28.20 10.28
N GLY A 967 3.59 27.14 10.37
CA GLY A 967 2.15 27.10 10.13
C GLY A 967 1.41 26.38 11.26
N ILE A 968 0.16 26.00 10.99
CA ILE A 968 -0.69 25.19 11.87
C ILE A 968 -0.35 23.72 11.64
N LYS A 969 0.06 23.00 12.69
CA LYS A 969 0.43 21.59 12.55
C LYS A 969 -0.81 20.73 12.28
N VAL A 970 -0.73 19.89 11.24
CA VAL A 970 -1.81 18.99 10.84
C VAL A 970 -1.36 17.56 10.61
N ASN A 971 -2.27 16.60 10.80
CA ASN A 971 -2.07 15.20 10.47
C ASN A 971 -2.40 14.88 9.00
N LYS A 972 -2.43 13.59 8.63
CA LYS A 972 -2.70 13.11 7.27
C LYS A 972 -4.12 13.38 6.76
N HIS A 973 -5.07 13.73 7.64
CA HIS A 973 -6.42 14.19 7.25
C HIS A 973 -6.56 15.72 7.38
N LEU A 974 -5.45 16.44 7.54
CA LEU A 974 -5.39 17.89 7.71
C LEU A 974 -6.07 18.40 9.00
N GLN A 975 -6.23 17.50 9.96
CA GLN A 975 -6.79 17.78 11.28
C GLN A 975 -5.71 18.33 12.21
N THR A 976 -6.07 19.31 13.03
CA THR A 976 -5.20 19.88 14.07
C THR A 976 -5.20 19.03 15.34
N ASN A 977 -4.61 19.52 16.44
CA ASN A 977 -4.73 18.89 17.76
C ASN A 977 -6.17 18.86 18.30
N PHE A 978 -7.10 19.63 17.70
CA PHE A 978 -8.53 19.54 18.00
C PHE A 978 -9.27 18.75 16.91
N PRO A 979 -10.09 17.73 17.26
CA PRO A 979 -10.74 16.84 16.29
C PRO A 979 -11.65 17.52 15.25
N ASN A 980 -12.25 18.66 15.60
CA ASN A 980 -13.21 19.37 14.76
C ASN A 980 -12.61 20.59 14.07
N ILE A 981 -11.29 20.82 14.19
CA ILE A 981 -10.60 21.95 13.56
C ILE A 981 -9.55 21.44 12.57
N PHE A 982 -9.61 21.96 11.35
CA PHE A 982 -8.77 21.59 10.22
C PHE A 982 -8.03 22.83 9.68
N ALA A 983 -6.89 22.63 9.04
CA ALA A 983 -6.17 23.71 8.37
C ALA A 983 -5.73 23.27 6.96
N ILE A 984 -5.96 24.13 5.98
CA ILE A 984 -5.63 23.88 4.56
C ILE A 984 -5.03 25.13 3.89
N GLY A 985 -4.36 24.91 2.77
CA GLY A 985 -3.61 25.92 2.04
C GLY A 985 -2.25 26.23 2.67
N GLU A 986 -1.75 27.45 2.42
CA GLU A 986 -0.38 27.86 2.80
C GLU A 986 -0.13 27.89 4.32
N ILE A 987 -1.19 27.80 5.14
CA ILE A 987 -1.08 27.80 6.59
C ILE A 987 -0.91 26.40 7.17
N ALA A 988 -1.20 25.34 6.39
CA ALA A 988 -1.13 23.96 6.87
C ALA A 988 0.32 23.48 6.87
N GLU A 989 0.84 23.18 8.06
CA GLU A 989 2.15 22.59 8.28
C GLU A 989 2.01 21.08 8.44
N PHE A 990 2.43 20.33 7.42
CA PHE A 990 2.42 18.87 7.41
C PHE A 990 3.87 18.36 7.41
N GLU A 991 4.20 17.46 8.33
CA GLU A 991 5.57 16.91 8.49
C GLU A 991 6.67 18.00 8.53
N ASN A 992 6.40 19.09 9.25
CA ASN A 992 7.25 20.29 9.40
C ASN A 992 7.48 21.10 8.10
N GLN A 993 6.70 20.86 7.04
CA GLN A 993 6.77 21.57 5.77
C GLN A 993 5.50 22.38 5.49
N LEU A 994 5.68 23.52 4.79
CA LEU A 994 4.58 24.36 4.28
C LEU A 994 4.56 24.32 2.76
N PHE A 995 3.36 24.21 2.19
CA PHE A 995 3.18 24.11 0.75
C PHE A 995 2.51 25.38 0.21
N GLY A 996 3.33 26.34 -0.20
CA GLY A 996 2.93 27.67 -0.65
C GLY A 996 2.40 27.74 -2.09
N ILE A 997 1.72 26.71 -2.60
CA ILE A 997 1.34 26.58 -4.02
C ILE A 997 -0.13 26.18 -4.20
N THR A 998 -0.72 26.58 -5.32
CA THR A 998 -2.15 26.33 -5.61
C THR A 998 -2.47 24.83 -5.76
N SER A 999 -1.56 24.04 -6.34
CA SER A 999 -1.72 22.59 -6.46
C SER A 999 -1.82 21.89 -5.10
N ALA A 1000 -1.00 22.30 -4.14
CA ALA A 1000 -1.06 21.77 -2.78
C ALA A 1000 -2.37 22.13 -2.07
N ALA A 1001 -2.83 23.37 -2.24
CA ALA A 1001 -4.13 23.79 -1.72
C ALA A 1001 -5.30 22.97 -2.31
N GLU A 1002 -5.22 22.61 -3.60
CA GLU A 1002 -6.19 21.74 -4.27
C GLU A 1002 -6.16 20.30 -3.75
N GLU A 1003 -4.98 19.72 -3.61
CA GLU A 1003 -4.79 18.38 -3.06
C GLU A 1003 -5.32 18.31 -1.63
N GLN A 1004 -4.91 19.26 -0.79
CA GLN A 1004 -5.35 19.37 0.59
C GLN A 1004 -6.88 19.50 0.70
N ALA A 1005 -7.48 20.35 -0.13
CA ALA A 1005 -8.92 20.52 -0.19
C ALA A 1005 -9.66 19.23 -0.61
N ALA A 1006 -9.12 18.48 -1.57
CA ALA A 1006 -9.68 17.19 -1.99
C ALA A 1006 -9.62 16.15 -0.87
N ILE A 1007 -8.47 16.03 -0.19
CA ILE A 1007 -8.28 15.11 0.93
C ILE A 1007 -9.26 15.42 2.06
N LEU A 1008 -9.33 16.69 2.49
CA LEU A 1008 -10.21 17.11 3.57
C LEU A 1008 -11.69 16.93 3.22
N SER A 1009 -12.08 17.28 1.99
CA SER A 1009 -13.45 17.08 1.51
C SER A 1009 -13.86 15.61 1.59
N ASN A 1010 -13.03 14.71 1.05
CA ASN A 1010 -13.29 13.27 1.09
C ASN A 1010 -13.38 12.75 2.54
N PHE A 1011 -12.47 13.18 3.41
CA PHE A 1011 -12.46 12.79 4.82
C PHE A 1011 -13.74 13.21 5.55
N ILE A 1012 -14.17 14.48 5.41
CA ILE A 1012 -15.41 14.98 6.02
C ILE A 1012 -16.65 14.27 5.44
N LEU A 1013 -16.62 13.91 4.16
CA LEU A 1013 -17.68 13.09 3.53
C LEU A 1013 -17.69 11.62 4.02
N GLY A 1014 -16.73 11.22 4.84
CA GLY A 1014 -16.65 9.91 5.47
C GLY A 1014 -15.65 8.95 4.85
N ASP A 1015 -14.92 9.34 3.80
CA ASP A 1015 -13.85 8.53 3.23
C ASP A 1015 -12.58 8.66 4.08
N ILE A 1016 -12.50 7.82 5.11
CA ILE A 1016 -11.37 7.75 6.02
C ILE A 1016 -10.09 7.23 5.35
N SER A 1017 -10.18 6.66 4.14
CA SER A 1017 -9.03 6.14 3.40
C SER A 1017 -8.21 7.25 2.73
N SER A 1018 -8.82 8.43 2.57
CA SER A 1018 -8.23 9.60 1.93
C SER A 1018 -7.20 10.27 2.84
N THR A 1019 -5.93 10.17 2.47
CA THR A 1019 -4.79 10.68 3.25
C THR A 1019 -3.88 11.57 2.43
N TYR A 1020 -3.39 12.65 3.05
CA TYR A 1020 -2.40 13.57 2.50
C TYR A 1020 -0.99 13.06 2.82
N SER A 1021 -0.12 13.07 1.81
CA SER A 1021 1.27 12.59 1.91
C SER A 1021 2.32 13.70 1.72
N GLY A 1022 1.89 14.97 1.71
CA GLY A 1022 2.72 16.11 1.32
C GLY A 1022 2.69 16.33 -0.19
N SER A 1023 2.66 17.61 -0.61
CA SER A 1023 2.67 17.98 -2.01
C SER A 1023 4.08 18.24 -2.52
N VAL A 1024 4.32 18.08 -3.81
CA VAL A 1024 5.62 18.44 -4.39
C VAL A 1024 5.68 19.94 -4.66
N LEU A 1025 6.69 20.60 -4.11
CA LEU A 1025 6.96 22.01 -4.43
C LEU A 1025 7.37 22.13 -5.89
N MET A 1026 6.71 23.02 -6.61
CA MET A 1026 7.02 23.29 -8.02
C MET A 1026 6.85 24.77 -8.30
N ASN A 1027 7.69 25.29 -9.19
CA ASN A 1027 7.66 26.67 -9.64
C ASN A 1027 7.70 26.68 -11.16
N ILE A 1028 6.80 27.45 -11.76
CA ILE A 1028 6.76 27.69 -13.19
C ILE A 1028 6.80 29.19 -13.36
N LEU A 1029 7.86 29.72 -13.97
CA LEU A 1029 7.97 31.14 -14.23
C LEU A 1029 7.14 31.48 -15.48
N LYS A 1030 6.20 32.41 -15.34
CA LYS A 1030 5.45 32.94 -16.48
C LYS A 1030 6.19 34.12 -17.09
N PHE A 1031 7.17 33.84 -17.92
CA PHE A 1031 7.78 34.83 -18.79
C PHE A 1031 7.42 34.50 -20.24
N LYS A 1032 6.94 35.47 -21.01
CA LYS A 1032 6.63 35.27 -22.42
C LYS A 1032 7.88 34.78 -23.16
N ASP A 1033 7.77 33.70 -23.92
CA ASP A 1033 8.85 33.08 -24.69
C ASP A 1033 10.05 32.57 -23.85
N LEU A 1034 9.89 32.40 -22.53
CA LEU A 1034 10.87 31.72 -21.67
C LEU A 1034 10.21 30.51 -20.99
N GLU A 1035 10.69 29.32 -21.32
CA GLU A 1035 10.26 28.11 -20.62
C GLU A 1035 11.20 27.84 -19.46
N LEU A 1036 10.70 27.98 -18.23
CA LEU A 1036 11.47 27.70 -17.02
C LEU A 1036 10.58 27.12 -15.93
N CYS A 1037 10.95 25.94 -15.44
CA CYS A 1037 10.34 25.37 -14.26
C CYS A 1037 11.35 24.61 -13.38
N SER A 1038 11.02 24.55 -12.10
CA SER A 1038 11.73 23.77 -11.09
C SER A 1038 10.72 22.93 -10.33
N ILE A 1039 11.07 21.71 -9.96
CA ILE A 1039 10.19 20.82 -9.21
C ILE A 1039 10.99 19.99 -8.21
N GLY A 1040 10.43 19.78 -7.02
CA GLY A 1040 11.05 18.99 -5.96
C GLY A 1040 12.32 19.62 -5.39
N ASP A 1041 13.22 18.78 -4.91
CA ASP A 1041 14.50 19.17 -4.32
C ASP A 1041 15.54 19.39 -5.41
N ILE A 1042 15.91 20.64 -5.64
CA ILE A 1042 16.84 21.05 -6.71
C ILE A 1042 18.28 21.31 -6.23
N ILE A 1043 18.54 21.11 -4.94
CA ILE A 1043 19.84 21.25 -4.30
C ILE A 1043 20.17 19.94 -3.57
N ILE A 1044 21.37 19.43 -3.78
CA ILE A 1044 21.88 18.26 -3.07
C ILE A 1044 22.40 18.72 -1.69
N PRO A 1045 21.95 18.12 -0.57
CA PRO A 1045 22.49 18.41 0.75
C PRO A 1045 23.98 18.09 0.84
N GLU A 1046 24.76 18.93 1.52
CA GLU A 1046 26.18 18.64 1.78
C GLU A 1046 26.31 17.42 2.71
N ASN A 1047 27.20 16.49 2.37
CA ASN A 1047 27.51 15.28 3.16
C ASN A 1047 26.37 14.24 3.27
N GLU A 1048 25.34 14.28 2.42
CA GLU A 1048 24.40 13.16 2.28
C GLU A 1048 24.80 12.21 1.13
N GLU A 1049 24.88 10.92 1.43
CA GLU A 1049 25.12 9.87 0.43
C GLU A 1049 23.83 9.52 -0.35
N GLY A 1050 23.99 8.87 -1.51
CA GLY A 1050 22.88 8.33 -2.30
C GLY A 1050 22.22 9.32 -3.26
N TYR A 1051 22.68 10.58 -3.30
CA TYR A 1051 22.28 11.58 -4.29
C TYR A 1051 23.13 11.49 -5.55
N GLU A 1052 22.47 11.69 -6.69
CA GLU A 1052 23.08 11.70 -8.00
C GLU A 1052 22.51 12.86 -8.82
N GLU A 1053 23.38 13.54 -9.56
CA GLU A 1053 23.03 14.67 -10.41
C GLU A 1053 23.18 14.27 -11.88
N ILE A 1054 22.12 14.47 -12.67
CA ILE A 1054 22.13 14.27 -14.13
C ILE A 1054 21.89 15.63 -14.77
N VAL A 1055 22.87 16.13 -15.52
CA VAL A 1055 22.82 17.45 -16.15
C VAL A 1055 23.01 17.34 -17.65
N PHE A 1056 22.11 17.97 -18.41
CA PHE A 1056 22.22 18.20 -19.85
C PHE A 1056 22.13 19.70 -20.11
N THR A 1057 23.02 20.24 -20.95
CA THR A 1057 23.13 21.69 -21.16
C THR A 1057 23.54 22.03 -22.59
N ASP A 1058 22.79 22.94 -23.22
CA ASP A 1058 23.19 23.67 -24.42
C ASP A 1058 22.96 25.17 -24.17
N LEU A 1059 24.02 25.85 -23.72
CA LEU A 1059 23.97 27.26 -23.34
C LEU A 1059 23.67 28.17 -24.54
N SER A 1060 24.08 27.77 -25.76
CA SER A 1060 23.85 28.57 -26.97
C SER A 1060 22.37 28.66 -27.33
N ARG A 1061 21.62 27.59 -27.02
CA ARG A 1061 20.16 27.51 -27.19
C ARG A 1061 19.37 27.81 -25.92
N ARG A 1062 20.03 28.23 -24.83
CA ARG A 1062 19.45 28.41 -23.48
C ARG A 1062 18.69 27.17 -22.99
N TYR A 1063 19.16 25.99 -23.38
CA TYR A 1063 18.60 24.73 -22.94
C TYR A 1063 19.37 24.23 -21.72
N TYR A 1064 18.66 24.00 -20.62
CA TYR A 1064 19.24 23.43 -19.40
C TYR A 1064 18.27 22.46 -18.74
N LYS A 1065 18.72 21.22 -18.54
CA LYS A 1065 17.98 20.18 -17.84
C LYS A 1065 18.87 19.62 -16.74
N LYS A 1066 18.38 19.66 -15.51
CA LYS A 1066 19.01 19.02 -14.35
C LYS A 1066 17.99 18.13 -13.67
N CYS A 1067 18.37 16.91 -13.35
CA CYS A 1067 17.59 15.96 -12.57
C CYS A 1067 18.42 15.54 -11.36
N ILE A 1068 17.80 15.51 -10.19
CA ILE A 1068 18.39 15.00 -8.96
C ILE A 1068 17.70 13.71 -8.59
N VAL A 1069 18.49 12.66 -8.46
CA VAL A 1069 18.04 11.31 -8.13
C VAL A 1069 18.57 10.94 -6.75
N LYS A 1070 17.73 10.44 -5.85
CA LYS A 1070 18.13 9.85 -4.56
C LYS A 1070 17.60 8.44 -4.48
N ASP A 1071 18.48 7.45 -4.28
CA ASP A 1071 18.07 6.04 -4.13
C ASP A 1071 17.13 5.54 -5.25
N ASP A 1072 17.43 5.90 -6.51
CA ASP A 1072 16.64 5.61 -7.71
C ASP A 1072 15.27 6.33 -7.79
N LEU A 1073 14.99 7.28 -6.90
CA LEU A 1073 13.84 8.19 -6.99
C LEU A 1073 14.26 9.51 -7.63
N LEU A 1074 13.52 9.98 -8.64
CA LEU A 1074 13.62 11.38 -9.04
C LEU A 1074 13.03 12.23 -7.92
N ILE A 1075 13.86 13.04 -7.26
CA ILE A 1075 13.44 13.90 -6.14
C ILE A 1075 13.35 15.37 -6.54
N GLY A 1076 13.99 15.77 -7.63
CA GLY A 1076 13.81 17.10 -8.19
C GLY A 1076 14.37 17.28 -9.59
N ALA A 1077 13.94 18.34 -10.25
CA ALA A 1077 14.40 18.71 -11.57
C ALA A 1077 14.31 20.22 -11.82
N VAL A 1078 15.19 20.73 -12.69
CA VAL A 1078 15.13 22.07 -13.27
C VAL A 1078 15.13 21.92 -14.78
N LEU A 1079 14.15 22.53 -15.45
CA LEU A 1079 13.97 22.50 -16.90
C LEU A 1079 13.91 23.95 -17.43
N MET A 1080 14.78 24.27 -18.37
CA MET A 1080 14.86 25.56 -19.04
C MET A 1080 15.01 25.38 -20.55
N GLY A 1081 14.27 26.16 -21.33
CA GLY A 1081 14.24 26.10 -22.79
C GLY A 1081 13.32 25.02 -23.36
N ASP A 1082 13.08 23.93 -22.62
CA ASP A 1082 12.09 22.89 -22.93
C ASP A 1082 11.53 22.29 -21.64
N LYS A 1083 10.21 22.30 -21.50
CA LYS A 1083 9.48 21.74 -20.35
C LYS A 1083 8.60 20.54 -20.68
N SER A 1084 8.77 19.92 -21.85
CA SER A 1084 7.96 18.79 -22.33
C SER A 1084 7.87 17.63 -21.32
N GLU A 1085 8.96 17.31 -20.64
CA GLU A 1085 9.05 16.25 -19.62
C GLU A 1085 8.48 16.63 -18.24
N PHE A 1086 8.06 17.89 -18.03
CA PHE A 1086 7.63 18.38 -16.71
C PHE A 1086 6.51 17.54 -16.10
N ALA A 1087 5.50 17.17 -16.89
CA ALA A 1087 4.36 16.39 -16.39
C ALA A 1087 4.78 14.97 -15.95
N GLU A 1088 5.70 14.34 -16.68
CA GLU A 1088 6.25 13.05 -16.31
C GLU A 1088 7.09 13.16 -15.03
N PHE A 1089 8.00 14.14 -14.96
CA PHE A 1089 8.86 14.35 -13.79
C PHE A 1089 8.05 14.66 -12.56
N LYS A 1090 7.00 15.49 -12.71
CA LYS A 1090 6.03 15.74 -11.68
C LYS A 1090 5.39 14.46 -11.17
N SER A 1091 4.90 13.60 -12.06
CA SER A 1091 4.31 12.32 -11.67
C SER A 1091 5.30 11.41 -10.93
N LEU A 1092 6.56 11.34 -11.39
CA LEU A 1092 7.61 10.54 -10.76
C LEU A 1092 7.93 11.04 -9.35
N ILE A 1093 8.10 12.36 -9.18
CA ILE A 1093 8.43 12.98 -7.89
C ILE A 1093 7.23 12.91 -6.93
N GLU A 1094 6.02 13.24 -7.38
CA GLU A 1094 4.79 13.25 -6.55
C GLU A 1094 4.45 11.87 -6.02
N ASN A 1095 4.50 10.86 -6.89
CA ASN A 1095 4.17 9.50 -6.51
C ASN A 1095 5.37 8.75 -5.92
N LYS A 1096 6.55 9.38 -5.85
CA LYS A 1096 7.82 8.77 -5.43
C LYS A 1096 8.06 7.44 -6.16
N ILE A 1097 7.84 7.43 -7.47
CA ILE A 1097 7.99 6.22 -8.29
C ILE A 1097 9.48 6.02 -8.58
N GLU A 1098 9.97 4.82 -8.27
CA GLU A 1098 11.35 4.42 -8.55
C GLU A 1098 11.59 4.44 -10.08
N LEU A 1099 12.78 4.86 -10.54
CA LEU A 1099 13.08 5.09 -11.94
C LEU A 1099 13.32 3.79 -12.72
N SER A 1100 14.08 2.85 -12.14
CA SER A 1100 14.50 1.61 -12.78
C SER A 1100 15.04 1.89 -14.20
N GLU A 1101 14.53 1.23 -15.24
CA GLU A 1101 14.99 1.43 -16.63
C GLU A 1101 14.76 2.85 -17.16
N LYS A 1102 13.77 3.61 -16.64
CA LYS A 1102 13.53 5.01 -17.05
C LYS A 1102 14.69 5.94 -16.71
N ARG A 1103 15.58 5.52 -15.81
CA ARG A 1103 16.81 6.26 -15.55
C ARG A 1103 17.62 6.51 -16.82
N LYS A 1104 17.65 5.56 -17.76
CA LYS A 1104 18.37 5.71 -19.04
C LYS A 1104 17.73 6.76 -19.94
N SER A 1105 16.40 6.90 -19.94
CA SER A 1105 15.72 7.91 -20.74
C SER A 1105 15.91 9.33 -20.21
N LEU A 1106 16.15 9.51 -18.90
CA LEU A 1106 16.52 10.83 -18.35
C LEU A 1106 17.75 11.43 -19.04
N LEU A 1107 18.70 10.59 -19.48
CA LEU A 1107 19.93 10.99 -20.17
C LEU A 1107 19.74 11.30 -21.66
N MET A 1108 18.78 10.66 -22.33
CA MET A 1108 18.61 10.74 -23.79
C MET A 1108 17.60 11.82 -24.22
N GLY A 1109 16.73 12.28 -23.31
CA GLY A 1109 15.59 13.15 -23.63
C GLY A 1109 14.49 12.38 -24.38
N SER A 1110 13.24 12.83 -24.25
CA SER A 1110 12.13 12.30 -25.06
C SER A 1110 11.95 13.13 -26.33
N SER A 1111 11.77 12.49 -27.49
CA SER A 1111 11.79 13.15 -28.81
C SER A 1111 10.42 13.63 -29.32
N GLU A 1112 9.37 13.64 -28.51
CA GLU A 1112 7.99 13.88 -29.00
C GLU A 1112 7.30 15.07 -28.33
N THR A 1113 7.57 16.29 -28.82
CA THR A 1113 6.72 17.45 -28.56
C THR A 1113 5.48 17.41 -29.48
N ARG A 1114 4.28 17.23 -28.92
CA ARG A 1114 3.01 17.37 -29.66
C ARG A 1114 2.70 18.84 -29.94
N SER A 1115 2.20 19.15 -31.14
CA SER A 1115 1.79 20.50 -31.53
C SER A 1115 0.50 20.96 -30.84
N ILE A 1116 0.43 22.25 -30.46
CA ILE A 1116 -0.79 22.89 -29.94
C ILE A 1116 -1.85 22.92 -31.05
N ILE A 1117 -3.02 22.35 -30.80
CA ILE A 1117 -4.17 22.38 -31.72
C ILE A 1117 -5.26 23.29 -31.13
N GLY A 1118 -5.66 24.31 -31.87
CA GLY A 1118 -6.69 25.28 -31.44
C GLY A 1118 -6.18 26.32 -30.43
N LYS A 1119 -7.11 27.00 -29.75
CA LYS A 1119 -6.80 28.05 -28.77
C LYS A 1119 -5.98 27.46 -27.61
N LEU A 1120 -4.91 28.11 -27.19
CA LEU A 1120 -4.11 27.66 -26.04
C LEU A 1120 -4.96 27.67 -24.77
N VAL A 1121 -5.07 26.51 -24.12
CA VAL A 1121 -5.80 26.34 -22.85
C VAL A 1121 -4.82 26.18 -21.68
N CYS A 1122 -3.73 25.43 -21.85
CA CYS A 1122 -2.73 25.23 -20.81
C CYS A 1122 -1.35 25.73 -21.25
N SER A 1123 -0.91 26.86 -20.71
CA SER A 1123 0.45 27.39 -20.93
C SER A 1123 1.55 26.55 -20.30
N CYS A 1124 1.26 25.85 -19.19
CA CYS A 1124 2.24 25.01 -18.50
C CYS A 1124 2.69 23.81 -19.34
N SER A 1125 1.74 23.17 -20.04
CA SER A 1125 1.98 21.92 -20.77
C SER A 1125 1.81 22.08 -22.29
N ARG A 1126 1.65 23.32 -22.78
CA ARG A 1126 1.39 23.67 -24.19
C ARG A 1126 0.26 22.85 -24.80
N VAL A 1127 -0.92 22.92 -24.17
CA VAL A 1127 -2.12 22.20 -24.62
C VAL A 1127 -3.14 23.19 -25.15
N GLY A 1128 -3.60 22.96 -26.37
CA GLY A 1128 -4.71 23.69 -26.98
C GLY A 1128 -6.06 23.01 -26.78
N GLU A 1129 -7.13 23.76 -27.01
CA GLU A 1129 -8.52 23.29 -26.91
C GLU A 1129 -8.77 22.07 -27.82
N GLY A 1130 -8.20 22.06 -29.03
CA GLY A 1130 -8.32 20.95 -29.96
C GLY A 1130 -7.64 19.67 -29.46
N ASN A 1131 -6.51 19.77 -28.75
CA ASN A 1131 -5.86 18.62 -28.12
C ASN A 1131 -6.76 17.99 -27.03
N ILE A 1132 -7.51 18.81 -26.30
CA ILE A 1132 -8.44 18.36 -25.25
C ILE A 1132 -9.66 17.70 -25.89
N GLN A 1133 -10.22 18.30 -26.93
CA GLN A 1133 -11.36 17.76 -27.66
C GLN A 1133 -11.03 16.41 -28.32
N GLU A 1134 -9.83 16.26 -28.87
CA GLU A 1134 -9.34 14.99 -29.44
C GLU A 1134 -9.26 13.88 -28.38
N ALA A 1135 -8.76 14.20 -27.18
CA ALA A 1135 -8.71 13.24 -26.07
C ALA A 1135 -10.12 12.83 -25.60
N ILE A 1136 -11.07 13.77 -25.57
CA ILE A 1136 -12.48 13.47 -25.25
C ILE A 1136 -13.10 12.57 -26.34
N ALA A 1137 -12.88 12.89 -27.61
CA ALA A 1137 -13.34 12.07 -28.74
C ALA A 1137 -12.74 10.66 -28.73
N GLY A 1138 -11.52 10.51 -28.20
CA GLY A 1138 -10.86 9.23 -27.94
C GLY A 1138 -11.44 8.42 -26.76
N GLY A 1139 -12.54 8.87 -26.15
CA GLY A 1139 -13.27 8.14 -25.10
C GLY A 1139 -12.97 8.60 -23.66
N CYS A 1140 -12.25 9.71 -23.47
CA CYS A 1140 -11.93 10.21 -22.14
C CYS A 1140 -13.07 11.05 -21.55
N THR A 1141 -13.83 10.49 -20.60
CA THR A 1141 -15.05 11.11 -20.03
C THR A 1141 -14.88 11.69 -18.63
N GLU A 1142 -13.76 11.40 -17.97
CA GLU A 1142 -13.46 11.82 -16.60
C GLU A 1142 -12.44 12.97 -16.56
N PHE A 1143 -12.69 13.96 -15.72
CA PHE A 1143 -11.87 15.18 -15.66
C PHE A 1143 -10.41 14.89 -15.28
N SER A 1144 -10.18 14.00 -14.33
CA SER A 1144 -8.84 13.59 -13.89
C SER A 1144 -8.08 12.82 -14.96
N ALA A 1145 -8.76 11.89 -15.65
CA ALA A 1145 -8.20 11.13 -16.76
C ALA A 1145 -7.82 12.06 -17.93
N LEU A 1146 -8.66 13.04 -18.23
CA LEU A 1146 -8.43 14.01 -19.29
C LEU A 1146 -7.20 14.89 -19.00
N CYS A 1147 -7.05 15.37 -17.77
CA CYS A 1147 -5.86 16.12 -17.35
C CYS A 1147 -4.59 15.26 -17.44
N THR A 1148 -4.68 13.97 -17.09
CA THR A 1148 -3.56 13.03 -17.14
C THR A 1148 -3.12 12.75 -18.57
N GLN A 1149 -4.08 12.51 -19.46
CA GLN A 1149 -3.82 12.18 -20.86
C GLN A 1149 -3.29 13.36 -21.68
N THR A 1150 -3.80 14.56 -21.42
CA THR A 1150 -3.44 15.77 -22.18
C THR A 1150 -2.29 16.54 -21.57
N GLY A 1151 -2.01 16.36 -20.28
CA GLY A 1151 -1.09 17.20 -19.51
C GLY A 1151 -1.70 18.53 -19.06
N ALA A 1152 -2.89 18.91 -19.55
CA ALA A 1152 -3.56 20.15 -19.16
C ALA A 1152 -3.99 20.08 -17.68
N GLY A 1153 -3.74 21.15 -16.93
CA GLY A 1153 -4.10 21.22 -15.51
C GLY A 1153 -3.13 20.51 -14.57
N LEU A 1154 -2.17 19.73 -15.08
CA LEU A 1154 -1.14 19.10 -14.27
C LEU A 1154 -0.01 20.06 -13.87
N GLY A 1155 0.12 21.24 -14.45
CA GLY A 1155 1.09 22.26 -14.05
C GLY A 1155 0.64 23.09 -12.84
N CYS A 1156 0.52 24.41 -13.04
CA CYS A 1156 0.05 25.34 -12.01
C CYS A 1156 -1.45 25.22 -11.67
N GLY A 1157 -2.21 24.43 -12.45
CA GLY A 1157 -3.64 24.18 -12.24
C GLY A 1157 -4.59 25.30 -12.69
N SER A 1158 -4.09 26.42 -13.23
CA SER A 1158 -4.92 27.58 -13.62
C SER A 1158 -5.98 27.24 -14.67
N CYS A 1159 -5.64 26.41 -15.65
CA CYS A 1159 -6.52 26.04 -16.77
C CYS A 1159 -7.56 24.96 -16.43
N LYS A 1160 -7.53 24.39 -15.22
CA LYS A 1160 -8.43 23.28 -14.83
C LYS A 1160 -9.92 23.61 -14.97
N THR A 1161 -10.30 24.85 -14.67
CA THR A 1161 -11.71 25.28 -14.80
C THR A 1161 -12.16 25.27 -16.26
N GLU A 1162 -11.35 25.82 -17.16
CA GLU A 1162 -11.59 25.83 -18.61
C GLU A 1162 -11.60 24.41 -19.19
N VAL A 1163 -10.66 23.54 -18.78
CA VAL A 1163 -10.65 22.11 -19.15
C VAL A 1163 -11.96 21.41 -18.73
N ARG A 1164 -12.46 21.71 -17.52
CA ARG A 1164 -13.71 21.13 -17.00
C ARG A 1164 -14.93 21.65 -17.77
N GLU A 1165 -14.94 22.92 -18.15
CA GLU A 1165 -15.98 23.49 -18.99
C GLU A 1165 -16.00 22.84 -20.38
N ILE A 1166 -14.84 22.66 -21.02
CA ILE A 1166 -14.72 21.95 -22.31
C ILE A 1166 -15.26 20.52 -22.19
N LEU A 1167 -14.89 19.78 -21.14
CA LEU A 1167 -15.42 18.43 -20.87
C LEU A 1167 -16.95 18.42 -20.67
N ASN A 1168 -17.47 19.37 -19.90
CA ASN A 1168 -18.91 19.47 -19.65
C ASN A 1168 -19.70 19.85 -20.91
N GLN A 1169 -19.18 20.75 -21.74
CA GLN A 1169 -19.79 21.11 -23.01
C GLN A 1169 -19.82 19.93 -23.99
N ALA A 1170 -18.79 19.09 -23.99
CA ALA A 1170 -18.76 17.86 -24.77
C ALA A 1170 -19.80 16.83 -24.27
N LYS A 1171 -20.01 16.71 -22.95
CA LYS A 1171 -21.05 15.85 -22.36
C LYS A 1171 -22.49 16.27 -22.70
N VAL A 1172 -22.71 17.52 -23.10
CA VAL A 1172 -24.04 18.04 -23.51
C VAL A 1172 -24.34 17.78 -24.99
N LYS A 1173 -23.33 17.41 -25.80
CA LYS A 1173 -23.45 17.13 -27.23
C LYS A 1173 -23.58 15.63 -27.59
N VAL A 1174 -23.68 14.74 -26.61
CA VAL A 1174 -23.85 13.28 -26.78
C VAL A 1174 -25.29 12.87 -26.47
#